data_AF-A0A9E7EDF6-F1
#
_entry.id   AF-A0A9E7EDF6-F1
#
_cell.length_a   1.000
_cell.length_b   1.000
_cell.length_c   1.000
_cell.angle_alpha   90.00
_cell.angle_beta   90.00
_cell.angle_gamma   90.00
#
_symmetry.space_group_name_H-M   'P 1'
#
loop_
_entity.id
_entity.type
_entity.pdbx_description
1 polymer ?
#
loop_
_entity_poly.entity_id
_entity_poly.type
_entity_poly.pdbx_seq_one_letter_code
_entity_poly.pdbx_strand_id
1 'polypeptide(L)'
;MRRGILTRNLKAFGHETYPRTCLCDFPHSPHLVQRKLRGGQESISLYKHHLPPTPPPPLLRRMKTLLLVIFTLFSSLGAFAEQCGRQAGGALCPGGLCCSQFGWCGNTDEYCCKGCQSQCGSSGCSGVASIISSSLFEQMLKHRNDAACPGKGFYTYTAFIAAANSFSGFGTTGDDAKRKREIAAFLAQTSHETTGGWATAPDGPYAWGYCFVQEQNPPSDYCVASSQWPCAAGKKYYGRGPIQISFNYNYGPAGRAIGSDLLNNPDLVATDATISFKTALWFWMTPQSPKPSCHDVITGRWTPSNADQAAGRLPGYGVITNIINGGLECGKGYNDKVADRIGFYKRYCDLLGVSYGDNLDCYNQRPFTSTTGICTYYELATDEKRHPNTQSSDYARPYPKTCLSDFPHALHLVQRKLHSGQEAFPSTKTANEGQRTISLYKHHLPPTPPPPPLLRRMKALLLVIFTLFSSLGAFAEQCGRQAGGALCPGGLCCSQYGWCGNTDAYCGQGCQSQCAGSTPSPSTPSGGGSVASIISSSLFEQMLKHRNDAACPGKGFYTYTAFIAAANSFSGFGTTGDDATRKREIAAFLAQTSHETTGGWATAPDGPYAWGYCFLQEQNPPSDYCVASSQWPCAAGKKYYGRGPIQISYNYNYGPAGKAIGSDLLNNPDLVATDATISFKTALWFWMTPQSPKPSCHDVITGRWTPSNADRAAGRLPGYGVVTNIINGGVECGKGSNDKVADRIGFYKRYCDLLGVSYGDNLDCYNQSPFT
;
A
#
# COMPACT_ATOMS: atom_id res chain seq x y z
N MET A 1 -41.34 27.20 -34.55
CA MET A 1 -40.96 27.64 -33.19
C MET A 1 -41.71 26.79 -32.15
N ARG A 2 -41.25 26.75 -30.88
CA ARG A 2 -41.97 26.40 -29.61
C ARG A 2 -43.08 25.30 -29.68
N ARG A 3 -42.88 24.12 -29.05
CA ARG A 3 -43.14 23.76 -27.63
C ARG A 3 -44.63 23.69 -27.21
N GLY A 4 -45.02 22.58 -26.56
CA GLY A 4 -46.36 22.32 -25.96
C GLY A 4 -47.10 21.18 -26.68
N ILE A 5 -48.04 20.42 -26.09
CA ILE A 5 -48.74 20.52 -24.78
C ILE A 5 -48.88 19.12 -24.10
N LEU A 6 -49.34 19.09 -22.85
CA LEU A 6 -49.38 17.99 -21.86
C LEU A 6 -50.53 16.95 -21.98
N THR A 7 -50.28 15.73 -21.46
CA THR A 7 -51.21 14.80 -20.73
C THR A 7 -52.40 14.17 -21.49
N ARG A 8 -52.96 12.98 -21.19
CA ARG A 8 -53.10 12.17 -19.94
C ARG A 8 -53.72 10.79 -20.29
N ASN A 9 -53.50 9.79 -19.42
CA ASN A 9 -54.36 8.61 -19.12
C ASN A 9 -55.00 7.76 -20.24
N LEU A 10 -54.61 6.49 -20.32
CA LEU A 10 -55.53 5.36 -20.54
C LEU A 10 -55.21 4.23 -19.55
N LYS A 11 -56.18 3.36 -19.26
CA LYS A 11 -56.12 2.34 -18.20
C LYS A 11 -56.62 1.00 -18.75
N ALA A 12 -56.21 -0.10 -18.11
CA ALA A 12 -56.63 -1.49 -18.33
C ALA A 12 -56.20 -2.14 -19.67
N PHE A 13 -55.32 -3.14 -19.55
CA PHE A 13 -55.24 -4.28 -20.47
C PHE A 13 -55.95 -5.48 -19.84
N GLY A 14 -56.44 -6.41 -20.67
CA GLY A 14 -57.18 -7.60 -20.24
C GLY A 14 -56.31 -8.73 -19.69
N HIS A 15 -56.97 -9.75 -19.14
CA HIS A 15 -56.35 -11.01 -18.71
C HIS A 15 -55.98 -11.91 -19.89
N GLU A 16 -54.90 -12.67 -19.75
CA GLU A 16 -54.81 -14.05 -20.22
C GLU A 16 -54.03 -14.89 -19.20
N THR A 17 -54.31 -16.19 -19.11
CA THR A 17 -53.86 -17.05 -17.99
C THR A 17 -53.56 -18.48 -18.42
N TYR A 18 -52.41 -19.02 -18.04
CA TYR A 18 -52.14 -20.47 -18.02
C TYR A 18 -51.41 -20.88 -16.71
N PRO A 19 -51.54 -22.14 -16.25
CA PRO A 19 -51.41 -22.49 -14.82
C PRO A 19 -50.08 -23.15 -14.41
N ARG A 20 -49.97 -23.40 -13.09
CA ARG A 20 -48.85 -24.08 -12.40
C ARG A 20 -48.98 -25.62 -12.45
N THR A 21 -47.86 -26.32 -12.24
CA THR A 21 -47.82 -27.73 -11.76
C THR A 21 -46.69 -27.94 -10.75
N CYS A 22 -46.97 -28.69 -9.67
CA CYS A 22 -46.06 -29.21 -8.64
C CYS A 22 -46.65 -30.54 -8.08
N LEU A 23 -45.92 -31.26 -7.20
CA LEU A 23 -46.18 -32.59 -6.57
C LEU A 23 -45.48 -33.78 -7.28
N CYS A 24 -45.16 -34.92 -6.64
CA CYS A 24 -44.54 -35.23 -5.33
C CYS A 24 -44.36 -36.78 -5.17
N ASP A 25 -43.12 -37.22 -4.91
CA ASP A 25 -42.62 -38.41 -4.16
C ASP A 25 -43.25 -39.86 -4.15
N PHE A 26 -42.33 -40.85 -4.11
CA PHE A 26 -42.41 -42.23 -3.51
C PHE A 26 -43.30 -43.34 -4.16
N PRO A 27 -43.14 -44.65 -3.83
CA PRO A 27 -41.94 -45.46 -3.46
C PRO A 27 -41.85 -46.92 -4.04
N HIS A 28 -40.75 -47.63 -3.71
CA HIS A 28 -40.57 -49.11 -3.59
C HIS A 28 -40.39 -50.07 -4.81
N SER A 29 -39.74 -51.22 -4.52
CA SER A 29 -39.44 -52.40 -5.38
C SER A 29 -40.29 -53.62 -4.95
N PRO A 30 -40.33 -54.79 -5.66
CA PRO A 30 -39.29 -55.84 -5.46
C PRO A 30 -39.10 -56.95 -6.56
N HIS A 31 -38.17 -57.89 -6.29
CA HIS A 31 -38.10 -59.34 -6.64
C HIS A 31 -37.68 -59.91 -8.05
N LEU A 32 -36.44 -60.44 -8.10
CA LEU A 32 -36.05 -61.89 -8.07
C LEU A 32 -36.43 -62.86 -9.23
N VAL A 33 -35.43 -63.56 -9.81
CA VAL A 33 -35.49 -64.98 -10.26
C VAL A 33 -34.07 -65.61 -10.29
N GLN A 34 -33.95 -66.94 -10.11
CA GLN A 34 -32.69 -67.71 -10.08
C GLN A 34 -32.52 -68.65 -11.30
N ARG A 35 -31.28 -69.11 -11.58
CA ARG A 35 -31.01 -70.45 -12.17
C ARG A 35 -29.65 -71.03 -11.73
N LYS A 36 -29.49 -72.35 -11.84
CA LYS A 36 -28.51 -73.16 -11.07
C LYS A 36 -28.11 -74.46 -11.78
N LEU A 37 -26.79 -74.74 -11.88
CA LEU A 37 -26.15 -76.02 -12.28
C LEU A 37 -24.88 -76.17 -11.40
N ARG A 38 -24.65 -77.26 -10.64
CA ARG A 38 -24.13 -78.61 -11.00
C ARG A 38 -22.76 -78.57 -11.73
N GLY A 39 -21.71 -79.31 -11.34
CA GLY A 39 -21.48 -80.18 -10.16
C GLY A 39 -20.46 -81.33 -10.45
N GLY A 40 -19.59 -81.67 -9.49
CA GLY A 40 -18.49 -82.66 -9.61
C GLY A 40 -17.12 -81.96 -9.78
N GLN A 41 -16.04 -82.15 -9.00
CA GLN A 41 -15.52 -83.21 -8.10
C GLN A 41 -14.67 -84.30 -8.79
N GLU A 42 -13.34 -84.18 -8.71
CA GLU A 42 -12.42 -85.26 -8.30
C GLU A 42 -11.03 -84.71 -7.90
N SER A 43 -10.12 -85.57 -7.43
CA SER A 43 -8.94 -85.18 -6.64
C SER A 43 -7.66 -85.96 -6.99
N ILE A 44 -6.48 -85.34 -6.81
CA ILE A 44 -5.21 -86.04 -6.54
C ILE A 44 -4.30 -85.11 -5.71
N SER A 45 -3.48 -85.70 -4.83
CA SER A 45 -2.58 -85.00 -3.89
C SER A 45 -1.11 -85.12 -4.33
N LEU A 46 -0.29 -84.11 -4.05
CA LEU A 46 1.17 -84.24 -3.97
C LEU A 46 1.79 -83.13 -3.10
N TYR A 47 2.65 -83.52 -2.16
CA TYR A 47 3.38 -82.61 -1.26
C TYR A 47 4.42 -81.75 -2.00
N LYS A 48 4.66 -80.52 -1.52
CA LYS A 48 5.95 -79.83 -1.68
C LYS A 48 6.24 -78.83 -0.55
N HIS A 49 7.52 -78.61 -0.28
CA HIS A 49 8.02 -77.95 0.94
C HIS A 49 7.80 -76.44 0.99
N HIS A 50 7.78 -75.89 2.21
CA HIS A 50 7.99 -74.47 2.45
C HIS A 50 9.38 -74.00 1.96
N LEU A 51 9.41 -72.83 1.33
CA LEU A 51 10.56 -71.93 1.30
C LEU A 51 10.07 -70.53 1.68
N PRO A 52 10.76 -69.79 2.56
CA PRO A 52 10.35 -68.44 2.94
C PRO A 52 10.64 -67.42 1.82
N PRO A 53 9.84 -66.34 1.69
CA PRO A 53 10.06 -65.32 0.68
C PRO A 53 11.33 -64.50 0.96
N THR A 54 12.15 -64.28 -0.07
CA THR A 54 13.33 -63.42 0.00
C THR A 54 12.96 -61.92 -0.01
N PRO A 55 13.69 -61.06 0.73
CA PRO A 55 13.41 -59.63 0.74
C PRO A 55 13.88 -58.93 -0.54
N PRO A 56 13.19 -57.87 -1.02
CA PRO A 56 13.58 -57.13 -2.22
C PRO A 56 14.82 -56.24 -1.98
N PRO A 57 15.59 -55.91 -3.04
CA PRO A 57 16.89 -55.25 -2.91
C PRO A 57 16.83 -53.79 -2.42
N PRO A 58 17.94 -53.24 -1.86
CA PRO A 58 17.88 -52.03 -1.02
C PRO A 58 17.48 -50.71 -1.71
N LEU A 59 17.54 -50.65 -3.04
CA LEU A 59 17.35 -49.42 -3.82
C LEU A 59 15.91 -48.88 -3.77
N LEU A 60 14.89 -49.75 -3.97
CA LEU A 60 13.48 -49.32 -4.00
C LEU A 60 13.01 -48.71 -2.66
N ARG A 61 13.57 -49.15 -1.54
CA ARG A 61 13.19 -48.65 -0.20
C ARG A 61 13.73 -47.24 0.07
N ARG A 62 14.87 -46.87 -0.54
CA ARG A 62 15.41 -45.50 -0.47
C ARG A 62 14.62 -44.54 -1.35
N MET A 63 14.27 -44.92 -2.59
CA MET A 63 13.49 -44.06 -3.49
C MET A 63 12.11 -43.70 -2.92
N LYS A 64 11.34 -44.67 -2.39
CA LYS A 64 10.02 -44.38 -1.79
C LYS A 64 10.11 -43.45 -0.57
N THR A 65 11.16 -43.57 0.24
CA THR A 65 11.38 -42.68 1.39
C THR A 65 11.76 -41.27 0.92
N LEU A 66 12.62 -41.15 -0.10
CA LEU A 66 13.04 -39.87 -0.66
C LEU A 66 11.89 -39.12 -1.34
N LEU A 67 11.06 -39.80 -2.15
CA LEU A 67 9.87 -39.17 -2.75
C LEU A 67 8.87 -38.71 -1.69
N LEU A 68 8.60 -39.51 -0.65
CA LEU A 68 7.66 -39.11 0.40
C LEU A 68 8.16 -37.86 1.15
N VAL A 69 9.45 -37.80 1.48
CA VAL A 69 10.09 -36.64 2.11
C VAL A 69 10.03 -35.40 1.19
N ILE A 70 10.35 -35.54 -0.11
CA ILE A 70 10.24 -34.46 -1.08
C ILE A 70 8.79 -33.96 -1.21
N PHE A 71 7.80 -34.87 -1.24
CA PHE A 71 6.39 -34.49 -1.32
C PHE A 71 5.93 -33.71 -0.08
N THR A 72 6.40 -34.10 1.12
CA THR A 72 6.14 -33.32 2.34
C THR A 72 6.87 -31.96 2.39
N LEU A 73 8.08 -31.86 1.82
CA LEU A 73 8.85 -30.59 1.76
C LEU A 73 8.29 -29.60 0.73
N PHE A 74 7.78 -30.08 -0.40
CA PHE A 74 7.09 -29.23 -1.39
C PHE A 74 5.68 -28.79 -0.95
N SER A 75 5.08 -29.49 0.02
CA SER A 75 3.75 -29.13 0.56
C SER A 75 3.76 -27.94 1.53
N SER A 76 4.94 -27.43 1.94
CA SER A 76 5.08 -26.39 2.97
C SER A 76 5.84 -25.13 2.52
N LEU A 77 5.96 -24.90 1.20
CA LEU A 77 6.58 -23.70 0.62
C LEU A 77 5.68 -22.94 -0.35
N GLY A 78 4.37 -23.18 -0.26
CA GLY A 78 3.37 -22.23 -0.76
C GLY A 78 2.91 -21.32 0.39
N ALA A 79 3.14 -20.02 0.27
CA ALA A 79 2.30 -19.03 0.95
C ALA A 79 0.95 -18.99 0.21
N PHE A 80 0.14 -20.04 0.38
CA PHE A 80 -1.17 -20.13 -0.23
C PHE A 80 -2.03 -18.96 0.27
N ALA A 81 -2.62 -18.20 -0.65
CA ALA A 81 -3.73 -17.33 -0.29
C ALA A 81 -4.81 -18.21 0.34
N GLU A 82 -5.18 -17.93 1.59
CA GLU A 82 -6.14 -18.76 2.30
C GLU A 82 -7.54 -18.57 1.69
N GLN A 83 -8.33 -19.64 1.66
CA GLN A 83 -9.69 -19.61 1.14
C GLN A 83 -10.68 -19.32 2.27
N CYS A 84 -11.64 -18.43 2.01
CA CYS A 84 -12.71 -18.08 2.93
C CYS A 84 -14.06 -17.94 2.18
N GLY A 85 -15.16 -17.68 2.90
CA GLY A 85 -16.48 -17.51 2.29
C GLY A 85 -17.09 -18.83 1.79
N ARG A 86 -18.03 -18.76 0.84
CA ARG A 86 -18.86 -19.90 0.40
C ARG A 86 -18.05 -21.03 -0.22
N GLN A 87 -16.95 -20.69 -0.89
CA GLN A 87 -16.00 -21.62 -1.51
C GLN A 87 -15.28 -22.48 -0.46
N ALA A 88 -15.10 -21.97 0.76
CA ALA A 88 -14.44 -22.64 1.88
C ALA A 88 -15.42 -23.00 3.01
N GLY A 89 -16.66 -23.39 2.68
CA GLY A 89 -17.66 -23.84 3.67
C GLY A 89 -18.13 -22.76 4.65
N GLY A 90 -17.92 -21.47 4.34
CA GLY A 90 -18.21 -20.36 5.23
C GLY A 90 -17.04 -19.94 6.13
N ALA A 91 -15.84 -20.47 5.91
CA ALA A 91 -14.64 -20.09 6.68
C ALA A 91 -14.41 -18.57 6.68
N LEU A 92 -13.93 -18.07 7.82
CA LEU A 92 -13.48 -16.69 7.99
C LEU A 92 -12.00 -16.58 7.64
N CYS A 93 -11.60 -15.43 7.10
CA CYS A 93 -10.23 -15.15 6.70
C CYS A 93 -9.41 -14.79 7.97
N PRO A 94 -8.25 -15.39 8.25
CA PRO A 94 -7.47 -15.03 9.43
C PRO A 94 -6.92 -13.59 9.35
N GLY A 95 -6.45 -13.06 10.49
CA GLY A 95 -5.88 -11.72 10.58
C GLY A 95 -6.85 -10.55 10.34
N GLY A 96 -8.15 -10.80 10.24
CA GLY A 96 -9.14 -9.76 9.95
C GLY A 96 -9.20 -9.35 8.46
N LEU A 97 -8.60 -10.14 7.56
CA LEU A 97 -8.64 -9.91 6.12
C LEU A 97 -10.07 -10.06 5.57
N CYS A 98 -10.36 -9.41 4.45
CA CYS A 98 -11.65 -9.49 3.76
C CYS A 98 -11.73 -10.76 2.88
N CYS A 99 -12.92 -11.34 2.75
CA CYS A 99 -13.19 -12.42 1.79
C CYS A 99 -13.68 -11.86 0.45
N SER A 100 -12.88 -11.99 -0.60
CA SER A 100 -13.31 -11.62 -1.95
C SER A 100 -14.56 -12.38 -2.41
N GLN A 101 -15.26 -11.85 -3.42
CA GLN A 101 -16.40 -12.54 -4.05
C GLN A 101 -16.06 -13.95 -4.59
N PHE A 102 -14.76 -14.21 -4.81
CA PHE A 102 -14.22 -15.47 -5.32
C PHE A 102 -13.74 -16.43 -4.22
N GLY A 103 -13.77 -16.02 -2.95
CA GLY A 103 -13.51 -16.90 -1.80
C GLY A 103 -12.08 -16.90 -1.29
N TRP A 104 -11.38 -15.77 -1.33
CA TRP A 104 -9.97 -15.65 -0.94
C TRP A 104 -9.74 -14.52 0.06
N CYS A 105 -8.72 -14.66 0.92
CA CYS A 105 -8.31 -13.67 1.92
C CYS A 105 -7.51 -12.51 1.29
N GLY A 106 -7.83 -11.26 1.63
CA GLY A 106 -6.99 -10.10 1.27
C GLY A 106 -7.50 -8.77 1.85
N ASN A 107 -6.74 -7.69 1.67
CA ASN A 107 -6.99 -6.37 2.29
C ASN A 107 -7.12 -5.21 1.28
N THR A 108 -7.25 -5.50 -0.01
CA THR A 108 -7.49 -4.49 -1.06
C THR A 108 -8.97 -4.45 -1.47
N ASP A 109 -9.37 -3.40 -2.19
CA ASP A 109 -10.75 -3.15 -2.65
C ASP A 109 -11.40 -4.34 -3.39
N GLU A 110 -10.62 -5.14 -4.11
CA GLU A 110 -11.08 -6.38 -4.76
C GLU A 110 -11.60 -7.43 -3.75
N TYR A 111 -10.93 -7.51 -2.60
CA TYR A 111 -11.25 -8.44 -1.52
C TYR A 111 -12.26 -7.85 -0.56
N CYS A 112 -12.22 -6.53 -0.35
CA CYS A 112 -12.98 -5.83 0.67
C CYS A 112 -14.29 -5.20 0.22
N CYS A 113 -14.45 -4.84 -1.07
CA CYS A 113 -15.61 -4.08 -1.54
C CYS A 113 -16.60 -4.91 -2.37
N LYS A 114 -16.52 -4.86 -3.72
CA LYS A 114 -17.65 -5.30 -4.57
C LYS A 114 -17.78 -6.83 -4.56
N GLY A 115 -18.87 -7.31 -3.95
CA GLY A 115 -19.19 -8.73 -3.85
C GLY A 115 -18.47 -9.48 -2.72
N CYS A 116 -17.72 -8.77 -1.86
CA CYS A 116 -17.08 -9.37 -0.68
C CYS A 116 -18.08 -10.15 0.18
N GLN A 117 -17.65 -11.30 0.72
CA GLN A 117 -18.53 -12.29 1.37
C GLN A 117 -18.51 -12.22 2.90
N SER A 118 -17.39 -11.85 3.51
CA SER A 118 -17.19 -11.76 4.95
C SER A 118 -16.02 -10.81 5.28
N GLN A 119 -16.02 -10.22 6.48
CA GLN A 119 -14.96 -9.30 6.95
C GLN A 119 -14.72 -8.08 6.03
N CYS A 120 -15.74 -7.67 5.31
CA CYS A 120 -15.66 -6.65 4.27
C CYS A 120 -15.43 -5.24 4.82
N GLY A 121 -14.67 -4.44 4.07
CA GLY A 121 -14.80 -2.98 4.13
C GLY A 121 -16.23 -2.61 3.71
N SER A 122 -16.90 -1.75 4.48
CA SER A 122 -18.37 -1.63 4.52
C SER A 122 -19.06 -1.38 3.16
N SER A 123 -19.38 -2.48 2.46
CA SER A 123 -20.32 -2.59 1.33
C SER A 123 -20.10 -1.62 0.16
N GLY A 124 -18.99 -1.80 -0.57
CA GLY A 124 -18.74 -1.14 -1.86
C GLY A 124 -17.91 0.13 -1.74
N CYS A 125 -16.94 0.31 -2.62
CA CYS A 125 -15.87 1.31 -2.47
C CYS A 125 -16.31 2.73 -2.87
N SER A 126 -17.21 3.30 -2.06
CA SER A 126 -17.49 4.73 -1.96
C SER A 126 -17.38 5.10 -0.48
N GLY A 127 -16.32 5.81 -0.08
CA GLY A 127 -16.03 6.06 1.33
C GLY A 127 -14.58 6.51 1.54
N VAL A 128 -14.09 6.40 2.77
CA VAL A 128 -12.70 6.79 3.11
C VAL A 128 -11.66 5.95 2.35
N ALA A 129 -11.95 4.67 2.12
CA ALA A 129 -11.06 3.75 1.40
C ALA A 129 -10.74 4.21 -0.04
N SER A 130 -11.68 4.91 -0.72
CA SER A 130 -11.43 5.41 -2.08
C SER A 130 -10.54 6.66 -2.14
N ILE A 131 -10.10 7.17 -0.99
CA ILE A 131 -9.18 8.32 -0.86
C ILE A 131 -7.84 7.91 -0.25
N ILE A 132 -7.84 6.95 0.67
CA ILE A 132 -6.64 6.33 1.24
C ILE A 132 -6.69 4.80 1.13
N SER A 133 -5.85 4.26 0.27
CA SER A 133 -5.65 2.81 0.13
C SER A 133 -4.87 2.24 1.32
N SER A 134 -4.92 0.92 1.51
CA SER A 134 -4.06 0.24 2.51
C SER A 134 -2.58 0.55 2.28
N SER A 135 -2.11 0.57 1.03
CA SER A 135 -0.70 0.87 0.71
C SER A 135 -0.30 2.30 1.08
N LEU A 136 -1.19 3.27 0.91
CA LEU A 136 -0.93 4.67 1.28
C LEU A 136 -0.98 4.86 2.80
N PHE A 137 -1.89 4.17 3.50
CA PHE A 137 -1.92 4.14 4.96
C PHE A 137 -0.63 3.55 5.55
N GLU A 138 -0.14 2.43 5.01
CA GLU A 138 1.16 1.87 5.42
C GLU A 138 2.33 2.82 5.11
N GLN A 139 2.31 3.55 3.98
CA GLN A 139 3.36 4.52 3.65
C GLN A 139 3.34 5.77 4.55
N MET A 140 2.16 6.23 4.96
CA MET A 140 2.01 7.34 5.92
C MET A 140 2.54 6.92 7.29
N LEU A 141 2.08 5.79 7.81
CA LEU A 141 2.39 5.32 9.17
C LEU A 141 3.51 4.26 9.16
N LYS A 142 4.58 4.55 8.40
CA LYS A 142 5.63 3.60 7.98
C LYS A 142 6.27 2.83 9.13
N HIS A 143 6.66 3.52 10.20
CA HIS A 143 7.45 2.94 11.29
C HIS A 143 6.64 2.60 12.55
N ARG A 144 5.31 2.72 12.52
CA ARG A 144 4.46 2.37 13.69
C ARG A 144 4.59 0.90 14.14
N ASN A 145 5.00 0.04 13.21
CA ASN A 145 5.20 -1.40 13.41
C ASN A 145 6.67 -1.77 13.70
N ASP A 146 7.56 -0.79 13.86
CA ASP A 146 8.96 -1.03 14.22
C ASP A 146 9.10 -1.74 15.58
N ALA A 147 10.18 -2.49 15.76
CA ALA A 147 10.43 -3.25 16.98
C ALA A 147 10.51 -2.36 18.24
N ALA A 148 10.91 -1.09 18.12
CA ALA A 148 10.97 -0.13 19.22
C ALA A 148 9.60 0.46 19.61
N CYS A 149 8.59 0.42 18.73
CA CYS A 149 7.28 1.01 19.00
C CYS A 149 6.42 0.11 19.93
N PRO A 150 5.97 0.58 21.10
CA PRO A 150 5.11 -0.22 21.98
C PRO A 150 3.74 -0.56 21.36
N GLY A 151 3.27 0.24 20.40
CA GLY A 151 2.03 0.06 19.65
C GLY A 151 2.12 -0.84 18.40
N LYS A 152 3.27 -1.47 18.14
CA LYS A 152 3.49 -2.27 16.92
C LYS A 152 2.44 -3.37 16.74
N GLY A 153 1.87 -3.44 15.54
CA GLY A 153 0.81 -4.39 15.19
C GLY A 153 -0.61 -4.01 15.65
N PHE A 154 -0.78 -3.01 16.52
CA PHE A 154 -2.11 -2.61 17.02
C PHE A 154 -2.94 -1.88 15.95
N TYR A 155 -2.36 -0.83 15.35
CA TYR A 155 -3.09 0.02 14.40
C TYR A 155 -3.09 -0.56 12.98
N THR A 156 -4.19 -1.19 12.57
CA THR A 156 -4.36 -1.77 11.22
C THR A 156 -5.22 -0.89 10.32
N TYR A 157 -5.00 -0.99 9.00
CA TYR A 157 -5.86 -0.32 8.00
C TYR A 157 -7.32 -0.77 8.11
N THR A 158 -7.57 -2.07 8.33
CA THR A 158 -8.92 -2.61 8.57
C THR A 158 -9.60 -1.96 9.77
N ALA A 159 -8.87 -1.78 10.88
CA ALA A 159 -9.42 -1.12 12.07
C ALA A 159 -9.74 0.36 11.83
N PHE A 160 -8.88 1.08 11.09
CA PHE A 160 -9.11 2.46 10.67
C PHE A 160 -10.35 2.57 9.78
N ILE A 161 -10.49 1.75 8.73
CA ILE A 161 -11.64 1.81 7.81
C ILE A 161 -12.95 1.39 8.49
N ALA A 162 -12.93 0.35 9.33
CA ALA A 162 -14.12 -0.06 10.11
C ALA A 162 -14.59 1.04 11.09
N ALA A 163 -13.66 1.78 11.67
CA ALA A 163 -13.97 2.94 12.50
C ALA A 163 -14.47 4.12 11.66
N ALA A 164 -13.76 4.48 10.58
CA ALA A 164 -14.10 5.58 9.67
C ALA A 164 -15.50 5.46 9.08
N ASN A 165 -15.88 4.26 8.63
CA ASN A 165 -17.21 3.97 8.09
C ASN A 165 -18.34 4.08 9.15
N SER A 166 -18.01 4.23 10.44
CA SER A 166 -19.00 4.53 11.49
C SER A 166 -19.28 6.03 11.66
N PHE A 167 -18.59 6.92 10.94
CA PHE A 167 -18.74 8.38 11.04
C PHE A 167 -19.04 9.00 9.67
N SER A 168 -20.34 9.20 9.38
CA SER A 168 -20.80 9.86 8.15
C SER A 168 -20.19 11.25 7.98
N GLY A 169 -19.59 11.52 6.82
CA GLY A 169 -18.94 12.79 6.48
C GLY A 169 -17.41 12.73 6.57
N PHE A 170 -16.84 11.97 7.50
CA PHE A 170 -15.39 11.82 7.60
C PHE A 170 -14.81 11.25 6.30
N GLY A 171 -13.79 11.93 5.74
CA GLY A 171 -13.15 11.57 4.46
C GLY A 171 -14.11 11.52 3.26
N THR A 172 -15.36 11.98 3.43
CA THR A 172 -16.47 11.82 2.47
C THR A 172 -17.20 13.14 2.17
N THR A 173 -17.01 14.17 2.99
CA THR A 173 -17.53 15.54 2.75
C THR A 173 -16.67 16.31 1.73
N GLY A 174 -17.29 16.77 0.65
CA GLY A 174 -16.71 17.74 -0.30
C GLY A 174 -15.97 17.12 -1.49
N ASP A 175 -15.21 17.96 -2.20
CA ASP A 175 -14.35 17.54 -3.31
C ASP A 175 -13.18 16.64 -2.86
N ASP A 176 -12.50 16.02 -3.82
CA ASP A 176 -11.35 15.13 -3.55
C ASP A 176 -10.23 15.83 -2.77
N ALA A 177 -9.97 17.12 -3.02
CA ALA A 177 -8.92 17.84 -2.30
C ALA A 177 -9.30 18.06 -0.83
N LYS A 178 -10.57 18.37 -0.52
CA LYS A 178 -11.09 18.41 0.85
C LYS A 178 -11.02 17.05 1.53
N ARG A 179 -11.47 15.98 0.87
CA ARG A 179 -11.47 14.61 1.41
C ARG A 179 -10.05 14.11 1.69
N LYS A 180 -9.11 14.31 0.77
CA LYS A 180 -7.68 14.05 0.98
C LYS A 180 -7.12 14.86 2.15
N ARG A 181 -7.38 16.17 2.18
CA ARG A 181 -6.86 17.09 3.21
C ARG A 181 -7.40 16.76 4.60
N GLU A 182 -8.65 16.34 4.71
CA GLU A 182 -9.21 15.84 5.98
C GLU A 182 -8.44 14.63 6.51
N ILE A 183 -8.22 13.61 5.66
CA ILE A 183 -7.50 12.39 6.07
C ILE A 183 -6.05 12.72 6.44
N ALA A 184 -5.39 13.59 5.67
CA ALA A 184 -4.06 14.10 6.00
C ALA A 184 -4.04 14.81 7.36
N ALA A 185 -5.02 15.67 7.63
CA ALA A 185 -5.10 16.45 8.88
C ALA A 185 -5.42 15.56 10.10
N PHE A 186 -6.37 14.63 9.96
CA PHE A 186 -6.72 13.68 11.01
C PHE A 186 -5.53 12.79 11.37
N LEU A 187 -4.92 12.16 10.37
CA LEU A 187 -3.76 11.29 10.58
C LEU A 187 -2.57 12.09 11.14
N ALA A 188 -2.34 13.32 10.71
CA ALA A 188 -1.20 14.11 11.18
C ALA A 188 -1.32 14.55 12.64
N GLN A 189 -2.49 15.02 13.06
CA GLN A 189 -2.74 15.37 14.46
C GLN A 189 -2.60 14.16 15.36
N THR A 190 -3.19 13.03 14.97
CA THR A 190 -3.14 11.78 15.74
C THR A 190 -1.75 11.12 15.73
N SER A 191 -0.99 11.27 14.65
CA SER A 191 0.43 10.90 14.59
C SER A 191 1.29 11.69 15.56
N HIS A 192 1.01 12.98 15.79
CA HIS A 192 1.71 13.78 16.80
C HIS A 192 1.44 13.25 18.23
N GLU A 193 0.17 13.03 18.60
CA GLU A 193 -0.21 12.51 19.93
C GLU A 193 0.41 11.13 20.24
N THR A 194 0.87 10.41 19.21
CA THR A 194 1.38 9.04 19.30
C THR A 194 2.79 8.86 18.71
N THR A 195 3.53 9.96 18.51
CA THR A 195 4.82 9.95 17.80
C THR A 195 5.92 9.25 18.60
N GLY A 196 6.66 8.37 17.92
CA GLY A 196 7.96 7.86 18.35
C GLY A 196 9.13 8.52 17.61
N GLY A 197 8.87 9.58 16.85
CA GLY A 197 9.85 10.22 15.99
C GLY A 197 10.86 11.08 16.74
N TRP A 198 12.08 11.14 16.21
CA TRP A 198 13.14 12.06 16.63
C TRP A 198 13.78 12.71 15.39
N ALA A 199 14.54 13.80 15.58
CA ALA A 199 15.03 14.64 14.49
C ALA A 199 15.88 13.90 13.43
N THR A 200 16.51 12.78 13.80
CA THR A 200 17.35 11.92 12.93
C THR A 200 16.76 10.52 12.72
N ALA A 201 15.44 10.36 12.88
CA ALA A 201 14.78 9.08 12.70
C ALA A 201 14.81 8.60 11.23
N PRO A 202 14.83 7.28 10.97
CA PRO A 202 14.69 6.72 9.63
C PRO A 202 13.44 7.26 8.91
N ASP A 203 13.59 7.70 7.65
CA ASP A 203 12.56 8.40 6.87
C ASP A 203 12.06 9.74 7.47
N GLY A 204 12.77 10.29 8.45
CA GLY A 204 12.43 11.51 9.18
C GLY A 204 11.41 11.30 10.32
N PRO A 205 11.31 12.24 11.29
CA PRO A 205 10.40 12.11 12.43
C PRO A 205 8.94 11.85 12.01
N TYR A 206 8.52 12.47 10.90
CA TYR A 206 7.14 12.40 10.40
C TYR A 206 6.73 11.05 9.79
N ALA A 207 7.60 10.03 9.86
CA ALA A 207 7.30 8.64 9.51
C ALA A 207 6.97 7.74 10.73
N TRP A 208 7.08 8.29 11.95
CA TRP A 208 7.02 7.55 13.23
C TRP A 208 5.78 7.86 14.08
N GLY A 209 4.71 8.37 13.47
CA GLY A 209 3.39 8.47 14.12
C GLY A 209 2.81 7.08 14.44
N TYR A 210 1.82 7.02 15.32
CA TYR A 210 1.14 5.78 15.74
C TYR A 210 2.05 4.75 16.45
N CYS A 211 3.19 5.20 16.97
CA CYS A 211 4.15 4.36 17.69
C CYS A 211 3.66 3.98 19.10
N PHE A 212 2.81 4.82 19.72
CA PHE A 212 2.23 4.61 21.04
C PHE A 212 0.71 4.40 21.00
N VAL A 213 0.20 3.58 21.95
CA VAL A 213 -1.24 3.31 22.15
C VAL A 213 -1.78 3.95 23.42
N GLN A 214 -0.92 4.25 24.41
CA GLN A 214 -1.31 4.89 25.66
C GLN A 214 -0.22 5.81 26.19
N GLU A 215 -0.63 6.73 27.07
CA GLU A 215 0.20 7.72 27.73
C GLU A 215 1.38 7.07 28.47
N GLN A 216 2.56 7.65 28.33
CA GLN A 216 3.78 7.15 28.96
C GLN A 216 3.98 7.81 30.32
N ASN A 217 4.02 7.00 31.39
CA ASN A 217 4.15 7.44 32.78
C ASN A 217 3.07 8.45 33.23
N PRO A 218 1.76 8.10 33.14
CA PRO A 218 0.68 9.02 33.44
C PRO A 218 0.75 9.54 34.89
N PRO A 219 0.68 10.87 35.12
CA PRO A 219 0.88 11.49 36.43
C PRO A 219 -0.35 11.38 37.35
N SER A 220 -1.50 10.91 36.83
CA SER A 220 -2.72 10.70 37.59
C SER A 220 -3.63 9.66 36.92
N ASP A 221 -4.73 9.32 37.58
CA ASP A 221 -5.78 8.47 37.00
C ASP A 221 -6.80 9.26 36.15
N TYR A 222 -6.60 10.58 35.99
CA TYR A 222 -7.43 11.50 35.20
C TYR A 222 -8.95 11.41 35.51
N CYS A 223 -9.29 11.06 36.76
CA CYS A 223 -10.64 11.12 37.27
C CYS A 223 -10.96 12.53 37.79
N VAL A 224 -12.04 13.13 37.31
CA VAL A 224 -12.65 14.35 37.86
C VAL A 224 -14.07 14.03 38.32
N ALA A 225 -14.43 14.42 39.55
CA ALA A 225 -15.74 14.14 40.11
C ALA A 225 -16.88 14.71 39.23
N SER A 226 -17.81 13.85 38.82
CA SER A 226 -18.94 14.19 37.97
C SER A 226 -20.12 13.26 38.25
N SER A 227 -21.33 13.81 38.34
CA SER A 227 -22.58 13.04 38.43
C SER A 227 -23.02 12.49 37.07
N GLN A 228 -22.67 13.17 35.97
CA GLN A 228 -23.01 12.76 34.60
C GLN A 228 -22.07 11.66 34.08
N TRP A 229 -20.80 11.72 34.47
CA TRP A 229 -19.73 10.82 34.03
C TRP A 229 -18.90 10.31 35.23
N PRO A 230 -19.51 9.58 36.17
CA PRO A 230 -18.83 9.13 37.39
C PRO A 230 -17.64 8.21 37.07
N CYS A 231 -16.54 8.38 37.80
CA CYS A 231 -15.38 7.50 37.66
C CYS A 231 -15.70 6.09 38.18
N ALA A 232 -15.50 5.08 37.35
CA ALA A 232 -15.68 3.68 37.73
C ALA A 232 -14.58 3.23 38.71
N ALA A 233 -14.93 2.39 39.68
CA ALA A 233 -14.02 1.96 40.73
C ALA A 233 -12.80 1.22 40.14
N GLY A 234 -11.59 1.67 40.49
CA GLY A 234 -10.32 1.09 40.01
C GLY A 234 -9.99 1.39 38.55
N LYS A 235 -10.74 2.26 37.86
CA LYS A 235 -10.51 2.62 36.45
C LYS A 235 -9.77 3.95 36.29
N LYS A 236 -8.96 4.03 35.23
CA LYS A 236 -8.02 5.12 34.95
C LYS A 236 -8.24 5.67 33.54
N TYR A 237 -8.26 6.99 33.41
CA TYR A 237 -8.66 7.70 32.19
C TYR A 237 -7.51 8.52 31.56
N TYR A 238 -6.27 8.06 31.73
CA TYR A 238 -5.09 8.59 31.04
C TYR A 238 -5.21 8.44 29.51
N GLY A 239 -4.33 9.10 28.77
CA GLY A 239 -4.34 9.12 27.31
C GLY A 239 -4.33 7.72 26.69
N ARG A 240 -5.28 7.43 25.79
CA ARG A 240 -5.30 6.20 24.96
C ARG A 240 -5.68 6.49 23.51
N GLY A 241 -5.23 5.62 22.61
CA GLY A 241 -5.55 5.64 21.19
C GLY A 241 -4.98 6.83 20.41
N PRO A 242 -5.42 7.03 19.15
CA PRO A 242 -4.76 7.95 18.23
C PRO A 242 -4.84 9.43 18.65
N ILE A 243 -5.87 9.84 19.41
CA ILE A 243 -6.04 11.21 19.91
C ILE A 243 -5.61 11.38 21.38
N GLN A 244 -5.02 10.32 21.97
CA GLN A 244 -4.72 10.25 23.41
C GLN A 244 -5.90 10.71 24.29
N ILE A 245 -7.09 10.14 24.03
CA ILE A 245 -8.32 10.54 24.73
C ILE A 245 -8.12 10.36 26.24
N SER A 246 -8.40 11.44 26.97
CA SER A 246 -8.04 11.62 28.39
C SER A 246 -9.23 12.18 29.17
N PHE A 247 -9.30 11.87 30.47
CA PHE A 247 -10.37 12.19 31.42
C PHE A 247 -11.72 11.47 31.25
N ASN A 248 -12.31 11.07 32.37
CA ASN A 248 -13.63 10.40 32.45
C ASN A 248 -14.75 11.16 31.70
N TYR A 249 -14.73 12.49 31.73
CA TYR A 249 -15.70 13.32 31.02
C TYR A 249 -15.54 13.35 29.49
N ASN A 250 -14.48 12.77 28.92
CA ASN A 250 -14.37 12.47 27.49
C ASN A 250 -14.65 10.99 27.19
N TYR A 251 -14.13 10.06 28.01
CA TYR A 251 -14.41 8.63 27.86
C TYR A 251 -15.91 8.31 27.92
N GLY A 252 -16.65 8.95 28.84
CA GLY A 252 -18.11 8.81 28.97
C GLY A 252 -18.90 9.16 27.70
N PRO A 253 -18.84 10.41 27.18
CA PRO A 253 -19.58 10.80 25.98
C PRO A 253 -19.06 10.13 24.71
N ALA A 254 -17.74 9.89 24.59
CA ALA A 254 -17.18 9.13 23.47
C ALA A 254 -17.77 7.71 23.44
N GLY A 255 -17.75 7.01 24.59
CA GLY A 255 -18.32 5.68 24.73
C GLY A 255 -19.81 5.64 24.39
N ARG A 256 -20.60 6.56 24.94
CA ARG A 256 -22.03 6.70 24.61
C ARG A 256 -22.26 6.90 23.11
N ALA A 257 -21.47 7.75 22.45
CA ALA A 257 -21.62 8.05 21.03
C ALA A 257 -21.25 6.86 20.12
N ILE A 258 -20.28 6.03 20.49
CA ILE A 258 -19.81 4.90 19.67
C ILE A 258 -20.44 3.55 20.04
N GLY A 259 -21.32 3.52 21.04
CA GLY A 259 -22.00 2.31 21.52
C GLY A 259 -21.10 1.38 22.37
N SER A 260 -20.16 1.94 23.14
CA SER A 260 -19.24 1.17 23.99
C SER A 260 -19.16 1.77 25.39
N ASP A 261 -19.23 0.95 26.45
CA ASP A 261 -19.07 1.45 27.82
C ASP A 261 -17.59 1.67 28.17
N LEU A 262 -17.05 2.78 27.66
CA LEU A 262 -15.69 3.24 27.93
C LEU A 262 -15.53 3.91 29.30
N LEU A 263 -16.62 4.12 30.05
CA LEU A 263 -16.56 4.69 31.40
C LEU A 263 -16.17 3.60 32.41
N ASN A 264 -16.78 2.41 32.31
CA ASN A 264 -16.37 1.23 33.08
C ASN A 264 -15.22 0.45 32.40
N ASN A 265 -15.06 0.55 31.08
CA ASN A 265 -14.04 -0.19 30.32
C ASN A 265 -13.14 0.74 29.46
N PRO A 266 -12.46 1.74 30.05
CA PRO A 266 -11.59 2.66 29.31
C PRO A 266 -10.43 1.95 28.61
N ASP A 267 -10.02 0.80 29.13
CA ASP A 267 -8.94 -0.02 28.60
C ASP A 267 -9.21 -0.54 27.17
N LEU A 268 -10.48 -0.62 26.76
CA LEU A 268 -10.87 -0.97 25.38
C LEU A 268 -10.26 -0.05 24.33
N VAL A 269 -10.01 1.23 24.66
CA VAL A 269 -9.35 2.19 23.77
C VAL A 269 -7.88 1.83 23.49
N ALA A 270 -7.27 0.98 24.32
CA ALA A 270 -5.91 0.46 24.16
C ALA A 270 -5.84 -1.05 23.84
N THR A 271 -6.97 -1.78 23.83
CA THR A 271 -7.01 -3.22 23.50
C THR A 271 -7.83 -3.57 22.25
N ASP A 272 -8.71 -2.69 21.78
CA ASP A 272 -9.45 -2.81 20.53
C ASP A 272 -9.10 -1.62 19.62
N ALA A 273 -8.43 -1.89 18.50
CA ALA A 273 -7.97 -0.86 17.58
C ALA A 273 -9.11 -0.13 16.86
N THR A 274 -10.26 -0.77 16.63
CA THR A 274 -11.43 -0.12 16.02
C THR A 274 -12.10 0.81 17.03
N ILE A 275 -12.27 0.41 18.29
CA ILE A 275 -12.70 1.31 19.37
C ILE A 275 -11.69 2.47 19.52
N SER A 276 -10.39 2.17 19.46
CA SER A 276 -9.31 3.16 19.49
C SER A 276 -9.49 4.24 18.41
N PHE A 277 -9.59 3.85 17.14
CA PHE A 277 -9.87 4.79 16.04
C PHE A 277 -11.23 5.49 16.18
N LYS A 278 -12.27 4.79 16.67
CA LYS A 278 -13.60 5.39 16.88
C LYS A 278 -13.59 6.51 17.92
N THR A 279 -12.76 6.45 18.97
CA THR A 279 -12.64 7.58 19.93
C THR A 279 -11.97 8.80 19.32
N ALA A 280 -10.93 8.60 18.50
CA ALA A 280 -10.28 9.68 17.76
C ALA A 280 -11.21 10.34 16.73
N LEU A 281 -11.97 9.55 15.99
CA LEU A 281 -12.97 10.04 15.03
C LEU A 281 -14.15 10.74 15.74
N TRP A 282 -14.60 10.22 16.89
CA TRP A 282 -15.58 10.92 17.72
C TRP A 282 -15.08 12.33 18.10
N PHE A 283 -13.84 12.45 18.58
CA PHE A 283 -13.26 13.76 18.92
C PHE A 283 -13.18 14.68 17.69
N TRP A 284 -12.76 14.15 16.54
CA TRP A 284 -12.62 14.88 15.28
C TRP A 284 -13.96 15.44 14.76
N MET A 285 -15.03 14.64 14.84
CA MET A 285 -16.34 14.94 14.29
C MET A 285 -17.25 15.71 15.25
N THR A 286 -16.98 15.69 16.56
CA THR A 286 -17.89 16.25 17.59
C THR A 286 -17.49 17.69 17.97
N PRO A 287 -18.33 18.72 17.73
CA PRO A 287 -18.09 20.06 18.25
C PRO A 287 -18.24 20.08 19.78
N GLN A 288 -17.38 20.83 20.46
CA GLN A 288 -17.38 20.98 21.93
C GLN A 288 -17.34 22.47 22.28
N SER A 289 -18.52 23.11 22.28
CA SER A 289 -18.67 24.57 22.43
C SER A 289 -17.79 25.15 23.55
N PRO A 290 -16.97 26.18 23.29
CA PRO A 290 -16.95 27.04 22.09
C PRO A 290 -16.18 26.48 20.87
N LYS A 291 -15.61 25.27 20.93
CA LYS A 291 -14.85 24.66 19.82
C LYS A 291 -15.81 24.11 18.75
N PRO A 292 -15.60 24.40 17.45
CA PRO A 292 -16.25 23.66 16.36
C PRO A 292 -15.65 22.24 16.26
N SER A 293 -16.20 21.40 15.38
CA SER A 293 -15.57 20.12 15.03
C SER A 293 -14.31 20.36 14.17
N CYS A 294 -13.33 19.46 14.24
CA CYS A 294 -12.17 19.49 13.35
C CYS A 294 -12.60 19.24 11.89
N HIS A 295 -13.63 18.39 11.70
CA HIS A 295 -14.28 18.11 10.42
C HIS A 295 -14.79 19.38 9.72
N ASP A 296 -15.59 20.20 10.40
CA ASP A 296 -16.18 21.40 9.80
C ASP A 296 -15.10 22.45 9.47
N VAL A 297 -14.01 22.51 10.24
CA VAL A 297 -12.86 23.39 9.92
C VAL A 297 -12.16 22.92 8.64
N ILE A 298 -11.74 21.66 8.54
CA ILE A 298 -10.91 21.19 7.40
C ILE A 298 -11.69 21.09 6.08
N THR A 299 -13.01 20.84 6.16
CA THR A 299 -13.90 20.79 4.99
C THR A 299 -14.41 22.17 4.56
N GLY A 300 -14.13 23.22 5.33
CA GLY A 300 -14.57 24.59 5.06
C GLY A 300 -16.09 24.78 5.25
N ARG A 301 -16.66 24.13 6.27
CA ARG A 301 -18.05 24.29 6.73
C ARG A 301 -18.16 25.22 7.94
N TRP A 302 -17.09 25.34 8.74
CA TRP A 302 -16.99 26.30 9.84
C TRP A 302 -16.69 27.71 9.31
N THR A 303 -17.50 28.68 9.73
CA THR A 303 -17.27 30.11 9.51
C THR A 303 -16.85 30.75 10.84
N PRO A 304 -15.69 31.44 10.91
CA PRO A 304 -15.23 32.09 12.15
C PRO A 304 -16.18 33.19 12.60
N SER A 305 -16.58 33.18 13.86
CA SER A 305 -17.34 34.29 14.46
C SER A 305 -16.47 35.54 14.61
N ASN A 306 -17.08 36.69 14.88
CA ASN A 306 -16.33 37.92 15.19
C ASN A 306 -15.36 37.72 16.38
N ALA A 307 -15.69 36.86 17.34
CA ALA A 307 -14.84 36.52 18.48
C ALA A 307 -13.69 35.54 18.12
N ASP A 308 -13.82 34.80 17.01
CA ASP A 308 -12.74 33.98 16.45
C ASP A 308 -11.78 34.82 15.62
N GLN A 309 -12.31 35.71 14.78
CA GLN A 309 -11.53 36.66 13.98
C GLN A 309 -10.70 37.60 14.89
N ALA A 310 -11.32 38.17 15.93
CA ALA A 310 -10.62 38.97 16.95
C ALA A 310 -9.64 38.15 17.82
N ALA A 311 -9.71 36.81 17.77
CA ALA A 311 -8.78 35.89 18.40
C ALA A 311 -7.71 35.33 17.44
N GLY A 312 -7.69 35.80 16.18
CA GLY A 312 -6.79 35.30 15.12
C GLY A 312 -7.12 33.90 14.60
N ARG A 313 -8.24 33.29 15.02
CA ARG A 313 -8.66 31.94 14.64
C ARG A 313 -9.30 31.96 13.25
N LEU A 314 -8.48 31.74 12.22
CA LEU A 314 -8.88 31.66 10.81
C LEU A 314 -8.94 30.20 10.31
N PRO A 315 -9.76 29.86 9.30
CA PRO A 315 -9.91 28.47 8.84
C PRO A 315 -8.59 27.91 8.32
N GLY A 316 -8.20 26.73 8.83
CA GLY A 316 -6.94 26.07 8.49
C GLY A 316 -6.49 25.10 9.58
N TYR A 317 -5.38 24.42 9.33
CA TYR A 317 -4.87 23.35 10.20
C TYR A 317 -4.47 23.85 11.61
N GLY A 318 -4.09 25.12 11.74
CA GLY A 318 -3.77 25.73 13.03
C GLY A 318 -4.95 25.79 14.00
N VAL A 319 -6.16 26.08 13.50
CA VAL A 319 -7.37 26.06 14.35
C VAL A 319 -7.67 24.63 14.84
N ILE A 320 -7.30 23.59 14.08
CA ILE A 320 -7.45 22.19 14.51
C ILE A 320 -6.51 21.88 15.68
N THR A 321 -5.25 22.33 15.62
CA THR A 321 -4.32 22.28 16.76
C THR A 321 -4.87 23.04 17.98
N ASN A 322 -5.53 24.17 17.76
CA ASN A 322 -6.18 24.97 18.81
C ASN A 322 -7.38 24.25 19.45
N ILE A 323 -8.20 23.54 18.65
CA ILE A 323 -9.29 22.68 19.12
C ILE A 323 -8.75 21.54 19.98
N ILE A 324 -7.66 20.88 19.57
CA ILE A 324 -7.08 19.74 20.28
C ILE A 324 -6.42 20.20 21.59
N ASN A 325 -5.34 20.98 21.51
CA ASN A 325 -4.49 21.30 22.68
C ASN A 325 -4.16 22.80 22.82
N GLY A 326 -5.02 23.69 22.32
CA GLY A 326 -4.70 25.11 22.20
C GLY A 326 -4.28 25.82 23.50
N GLY A 327 -4.82 25.43 24.65
CA GLY A 327 -4.44 26.03 25.95
C GLY A 327 -2.96 25.80 26.31
N LEU A 328 -2.39 24.67 25.92
CA LEU A 328 -0.97 24.38 26.10
C LEU A 328 -0.14 24.92 24.93
N GLU A 329 -0.64 24.83 23.69
CA GLU A 329 0.22 24.98 22.50
C GLU A 329 0.11 26.31 21.74
N CYS A 330 -1.02 27.02 21.79
CA CYS A 330 -1.32 28.14 20.89
C CYS A 330 -1.20 29.52 21.58
N GLY A 331 -1.02 30.57 20.76
CA GLY A 331 -1.01 31.97 21.21
C GLY A 331 0.24 32.40 21.98
N LYS A 332 1.38 31.75 21.69
CA LYS A 332 2.66 31.88 22.43
C LYS A 332 3.87 32.12 21.52
N GLY A 333 3.65 32.40 20.24
CA GLY A 333 4.70 32.38 19.22
C GLY A 333 5.01 30.97 18.74
N TYR A 334 6.20 30.78 18.14
CA TYR A 334 6.66 29.48 17.63
C TYR A 334 6.70 28.41 18.74
N ASN A 335 6.35 27.17 18.38
CA ASN A 335 6.27 26.03 19.30
C ASN A 335 6.56 24.73 18.55
N ASP A 336 7.55 23.96 19.00
CA ASP A 336 7.98 22.71 18.36
C ASP A 336 6.88 21.65 18.26
N LYS A 337 5.91 21.61 19.20
CA LYS A 337 4.77 20.69 19.10
C LYS A 337 3.86 21.02 17.92
N VAL A 338 3.58 22.31 17.74
CA VAL A 338 2.79 22.82 16.61
C VAL A 338 3.56 22.62 15.30
N ALA A 339 4.89 22.81 15.31
CA ALA A 339 5.74 22.55 14.16
C ALA A 339 5.76 21.06 13.75
N ASP A 340 5.82 20.13 14.71
CA ASP A 340 5.78 18.68 14.46
C ASP A 340 4.41 18.23 13.90
N ARG A 341 3.29 18.71 14.48
CA ARG A 341 1.93 18.55 13.92
C ARG A 341 1.86 19.01 12.46
N ILE A 342 2.51 20.12 12.12
CA ILE A 342 2.57 20.66 10.74
C ILE A 342 3.49 19.80 9.85
N GLY A 343 4.58 19.26 10.39
CA GLY A 343 5.51 18.39 9.68
C GLY A 343 4.86 17.07 9.23
N PHE A 344 4.15 16.40 10.13
CA PHE A 344 3.29 15.27 9.78
C PHE A 344 2.26 15.63 8.71
N TYR A 345 1.58 16.77 8.86
CA TYR A 345 0.52 17.20 7.94
C TYR A 345 1.03 17.48 6.54
N LYS A 346 2.18 18.13 6.39
CA LYS A 346 2.84 18.34 5.10
C LYS A 346 3.17 17.01 4.44
N ARG A 347 3.89 16.11 5.14
CA ARG A 347 4.25 14.79 4.61
C ARG A 347 3.02 13.98 4.16
N TYR A 348 1.90 14.02 4.89
CA TYR A 348 0.70 13.30 4.49
C TYR A 348 -0.06 13.95 3.33
N CYS A 349 -0.06 15.29 3.26
CA CYS A 349 -0.57 16.02 2.09
C CYS A 349 0.26 15.74 0.82
N ASP A 350 1.59 15.69 0.94
CA ASP A 350 2.51 15.36 -0.15
C ASP A 350 2.24 13.96 -0.69
N LEU A 351 2.12 12.97 0.21
CA LEU A 351 1.80 11.58 -0.13
C LEU A 351 0.41 11.41 -0.79
N LEU A 352 -0.54 12.30 -0.49
CA LEU A 352 -1.87 12.34 -1.13
C LEU A 352 -1.91 13.18 -2.41
N GLY A 353 -0.86 13.95 -2.72
CA GLY A 353 -0.86 14.93 -3.81
C GLY A 353 -1.94 16.01 -3.63
N VAL A 354 -1.94 16.69 -2.48
CA VAL A 354 -2.90 17.78 -2.17
C VAL A 354 -2.22 18.97 -1.50
N SER A 355 -2.61 20.19 -1.85
CA SER A 355 -2.11 21.41 -1.19
C SER A 355 -2.51 21.48 0.29
N TYR A 356 -1.57 21.85 1.15
CA TYR A 356 -1.74 22.03 2.60
C TYR A 356 -2.87 23.01 2.96
N GLY A 357 -3.16 23.99 2.09
CA GLY A 357 -3.99 25.15 2.43
C GLY A 357 -3.30 26.13 3.38
N ASP A 358 -4.05 27.13 3.82
CA ASP A 358 -3.55 28.26 4.60
C ASP A 358 -3.69 28.06 6.12
N ASN A 359 -3.20 29.04 6.90
CA ASN A 359 -3.34 29.12 8.37
C ASN A 359 -2.92 27.82 9.08
N LEU A 360 -1.70 27.35 8.76
CA LEU A 360 -1.20 26.05 9.23
C LEU A 360 -0.86 26.01 10.72
N ASP A 361 -0.50 27.14 11.32
CA ASP A 361 -0.11 27.26 12.71
C ASP A 361 -1.16 27.97 13.58
N CYS A 362 -0.97 27.86 14.89
CA CYS A 362 -1.73 28.60 15.89
C CYS A 362 -0.86 29.51 16.76
N TYR A 363 0.35 29.88 16.30
CA TYR A 363 1.36 30.60 17.08
C TYR A 363 0.81 31.92 17.64
N ASN A 364 -0.02 32.61 16.86
CA ASN A 364 -0.64 33.89 17.22
C ASN A 364 -2.15 33.78 17.53
N GLN A 365 -2.73 32.57 17.54
CA GLN A 365 -4.15 32.38 17.82
C GLN A 365 -4.42 32.34 19.33
N ARG A 366 -5.36 33.14 19.83
CA ARG A 366 -5.82 33.00 21.22
C ARG A 366 -6.50 31.63 21.40
N PRO A 367 -6.12 30.85 22.42
CA PRO A 367 -6.71 29.53 22.65
C PRO A 367 -8.24 29.57 22.84
N PHE A 368 -8.91 28.46 22.51
CA PHE A 368 -10.29 28.21 22.94
C PHE A 368 -10.35 27.97 24.46
N THR A 369 -10.32 29.06 25.24
CA THR A 369 -10.55 29.02 26.70
C THR A 369 -12.03 29.12 27.04
N SER A 370 -12.48 28.32 27.99
CA SER A 370 -13.81 28.46 28.60
C SER A 370 -13.82 29.68 29.53
N THR A 371 -14.53 30.74 29.13
CA THR A 371 -14.91 31.80 30.07
C THR A 371 -15.97 31.26 31.03
N THR A 372 -15.53 30.85 32.23
CA THR A 372 -16.35 30.64 33.43
C THR A 372 -17.64 29.83 33.26
N GLY A 373 -17.58 28.51 33.43
CA GLY A 373 -18.79 27.69 33.60
C GLY A 373 -18.59 26.20 33.34
N ILE A 374 -19.35 25.38 34.07
CA ILE A 374 -19.52 23.95 33.81
C ILE A 374 -20.30 23.78 32.50
N CYS A 375 -19.89 22.84 31.63
CA CYS A 375 -20.61 22.52 30.40
C CYS A 375 -21.96 21.86 30.70
N THR A 376 -23.03 22.66 30.81
CA THR A 376 -24.40 22.15 30.73
C THR A 376 -24.70 21.73 29.29
N TYR A 377 -24.74 20.42 29.03
CA TYR A 377 -25.22 19.90 27.75
C TYR A 377 -26.69 20.28 27.56
N TYR A 378 -26.99 20.99 26.47
CA TYR A 378 -28.35 21.04 25.93
C TYR A 378 -28.57 19.83 25.02
N GLU A 379 -29.71 19.18 25.16
CA GLU A 379 -30.07 18.02 24.33
C GLU A 379 -30.45 18.48 22.92
N LEU A 380 -29.92 17.78 21.90
CA LEU A 380 -30.47 17.85 20.55
C LEU A 380 -31.77 17.02 20.53
N ALA A 381 -32.89 17.68 20.81
CA ALA A 381 -34.20 17.08 20.66
C ALA A 381 -34.41 16.61 19.21
N THR A 382 -34.90 15.39 19.04
CA THR A 382 -35.22 14.81 17.73
C THR A 382 -36.37 15.56 17.07
N ASP A 383 -36.22 15.89 15.79
CA ASP A 383 -37.24 16.58 14.99
C ASP A 383 -38.53 15.75 14.88
N GLU A 384 -39.64 16.31 15.35
CA GLU A 384 -40.96 15.93 14.84
C GLU A 384 -41.89 17.15 14.63
N LYS A 385 -41.91 17.64 13.38
CA LYS A 385 -43.06 18.29 12.71
C LYS A 385 -43.62 19.61 13.32
N ARG A 386 -43.28 20.75 12.71
CA ARG A 386 -44.31 21.77 12.39
C ARG A 386 -43.97 22.69 11.22
N HIS A 387 -45.00 23.13 10.50
CA HIS A 387 -44.92 24.16 9.46
C HIS A 387 -44.80 25.58 10.06
N PRO A 388 -44.27 26.55 9.30
CA PRO A 388 -43.84 27.84 9.86
C PRO A 388 -44.95 28.91 9.89
N ASN A 389 -44.94 29.77 10.91
CA ASN A 389 -45.28 31.19 10.74
C ASN A 389 -44.85 32.08 11.94
N THR A 390 -44.96 33.40 11.75
CA THR A 390 -44.83 34.52 12.70
C THR A 390 -43.43 34.97 13.14
N GLN A 391 -43.32 36.29 13.36
CA GLN A 391 -42.16 37.04 13.84
C GLN A 391 -42.51 37.68 15.19
N SER A 392 -41.54 37.88 16.08
CA SER A 392 -41.37 39.16 16.79
C SER A 392 -39.94 39.31 17.31
N SER A 393 -39.56 40.53 17.66
CA SER A 393 -38.42 40.82 18.54
C SER A 393 -38.81 40.62 20.02
N ASP A 394 -37.83 40.57 20.93
CA ASP A 394 -37.58 41.72 21.83
C ASP A 394 -36.31 41.56 22.71
N TYR A 395 -36.00 42.62 23.45
CA TYR A 395 -34.69 42.92 24.04
C TYR A 395 -34.69 42.69 25.56
N ALA A 396 -33.67 42.01 26.10
CA ALA A 396 -33.43 41.97 27.55
C ALA A 396 -31.93 41.85 27.89
N ARG A 397 -31.43 42.74 28.77
CA ARG A 397 -30.13 42.63 29.43
C ARG A 397 -30.33 42.56 30.95
N PRO A 398 -29.52 41.78 31.67
CA PRO A 398 -29.11 42.13 33.03
C PRO A 398 -27.67 42.66 33.08
N TYR A 399 -27.35 43.46 34.10
CA TYR A 399 -26.00 43.98 34.35
C TYR A 399 -25.11 42.95 35.10
N PRO A 400 -23.78 43.00 34.96
CA PRO A 400 -22.88 42.14 35.71
C PRO A 400 -22.80 42.55 37.19
N LYS A 401 -22.76 41.55 38.09
CA LYS A 401 -22.25 41.75 39.45
C LYS A 401 -20.75 41.50 39.46
N THR A 402 -19.98 42.47 39.95
CA THR A 402 -18.57 42.26 40.30
C THR A 402 -18.45 41.43 41.58
N CYS A 403 -17.45 40.56 41.62
CA CYS A 403 -16.92 39.96 42.85
C CYS A 403 -15.39 40.02 42.73
N LEU A 404 -14.73 40.50 43.78
CA LEU A 404 -13.27 40.53 43.84
C LEU A 404 -12.73 39.11 44.10
N SER A 405 -11.50 38.84 43.67
CA SER A 405 -10.75 37.64 44.02
C SER A 405 -9.37 38.02 44.53
N ASP A 406 -9.28 38.29 45.84
CA ASP A 406 -8.03 38.59 46.53
C ASP A 406 -7.39 37.33 47.14
N PHE A 407 -6.22 36.95 46.62
CA PHE A 407 -5.15 36.17 47.29
C PHE A 407 -5.47 34.72 47.76
N PRO A 408 -4.44 33.94 48.20
CA PRO A 408 -2.98 34.14 48.07
C PRO A 408 -2.23 33.00 47.34
N HIS A 409 -0.97 33.26 46.98
CA HIS A 409 0.04 32.21 46.82
C HIS A 409 0.29 31.50 48.17
N ALA A 410 0.40 30.17 48.18
CA ALA A 410 0.82 29.39 49.34
C ALA A 410 2.13 28.63 49.05
N LEU A 411 3.26 29.20 49.46
CA LEU A 411 4.58 28.56 49.43
C LEU A 411 4.90 28.04 50.84
N HIS A 412 5.06 26.73 51.02
CA HIS A 412 5.76 26.13 52.16
C HIS A 412 6.43 24.82 51.67
N LEU A 413 7.74 24.61 51.81
CA LEU A 413 8.60 24.61 53.02
C LEU A 413 8.13 23.62 54.10
N VAL A 414 8.55 22.36 53.93
CA VAL A 414 8.83 21.44 55.03
C VAL A 414 10.34 21.40 55.23
N GLN A 415 10.79 21.68 56.45
CA GLN A 415 12.21 21.84 56.79
C GLN A 415 12.67 20.70 57.70
N ARG A 416 13.70 19.95 57.29
CA ARG A 416 14.51 19.15 58.22
C ARG A 416 16.00 19.37 57.96
N LYS A 417 16.73 19.67 59.03
CA LYS A 417 18.20 19.71 59.06
C LYS A 417 18.75 18.30 58.93
N LEU A 418 19.98 18.18 58.42
CA LEU A 418 21.09 17.57 59.17
C LEU A 418 22.44 18.02 58.55
N HIS A 419 23.54 17.71 59.23
CA HIS A 419 24.81 18.43 59.08
C HIS A 419 25.79 17.88 58.03
N SER A 420 26.71 18.75 57.62
CA SER A 420 27.95 18.43 56.91
C SER A 420 28.95 17.69 57.81
N GLY A 421 29.75 16.80 57.21
CA GLY A 421 30.90 16.17 57.86
C GLY A 421 31.68 15.29 56.90
N GLN A 422 32.89 15.72 56.52
CA GLN A 422 33.91 14.86 55.91
C GLN A 422 34.87 14.41 57.02
N GLU A 423 35.37 13.16 57.00
CA GLU A 423 36.80 12.90 57.23
C GLU A 423 37.25 11.43 56.99
N ALA A 424 38.53 11.30 56.66
CA ALA A 424 39.50 10.23 56.93
C ALA A 424 39.16 8.71 56.77
N PHE A 425 39.80 8.14 55.72
CA PHE A 425 40.65 6.93 55.72
C PHE A 425 41.27 6.48 57.09
N PRO A 426 41.58 5.18 57.31
CA PRO A 426 42.85 4.60 56.78
C PRO A 426 42.83 3.11 56.35
N SER A 427 43.97 2.65 55.82
CA SER A 427 44.19 1.32 55.23
C SER A 427 45.20 0.44 56.00
N THR A 428 45.06 -0.87 55.90
CA THR A 428 46.06 -1.93 56.23
C THR A 428 45.90 -3.05 55.17
N LYS A 429 46.88 -3.69 54.49
CA LYS A 429 48.32 -4.00 54.68
C LYS A 429 48.62 -4.90 55.91
N THR A 430 49.42 -5.99 55.88
CA THR A 430 50.24 -6.73 54.87
C THR A 430 50.68 -8.09 55.49
N ALA A 431 51.18 -9.14 54.82
CA ALA A 431 51.41 -9.48 53.39
C ALA A 431 50.99 -10.98 53.15
N ASN A 432 51.75 -12.00 52.65
CA ASN A 432 53.11 -12.16 52.10
C ASN A 432 53.23 -13.46 51.25
N GLU A 433 54.40 -13.68 50.60
CA GLU A 433 54.96 -14.95 50.06
C GLU A 433 54.26 -15.66 48.87
N GLY A 434 54.97 -16.42 48.01
CA GLY A 434 56.44 -16.58 47.94
C GLY A 434 57.02 -17.69 47.03
N GLN A 435 57.05 -17.49 45.72
CA GLN A 435 57.92 -18.18 44.71
C GLN A 435 57.74 -19.68 44.34
N ARG A 436 58.22 -20.00 43.12
CA ARG A 436 58.73 -21.29 42.57
C ARG A 436 57.75 -22.42 42.15
N THR A 437 57.43 -22.40 40.85
CA THR A 437 57.71 -23.46 39.84
C THR A 437 57.84 -24.94 40.27
N ILE A 438 57.10 -25.83 39.60
CA ILE A 438 57.63 -27.08 38.98
C ILE A 438 56.64 -27.62 37.92
N SER A 439 57.10 -28.58 37.10
CA SER A 439 56.44 -29.04 35.86
C SER A 439 55.43 -30.19 36.06
N LEU A 440 54.71 -30.47 34.96
CA LEU A 440 53.90 -31.66 34.64
C LEU A 440 54.20 -32.95 35.42
N TYR A 441 53.14 -33.65 35.87
CA TYR A 441 52.99 -35.09 35.59
C TYR A 441 51.52 -35.53 35.55
N LYS A 442 51.22 -36.59 34.79
CA LYS A 442 49.89 -37.22 34.71
C LYS A 442 49.67 -38.16 35.91
N HIS A 443 48.42 -38.27 36.35
CA HIS A 443 47.90 -39.52 36.92
C HIS A 443 46.59 -39.92 36.24
N HIS A 444 46.40 -41.22 36.01
CA HIS A 444 45.17 -41.80 35.48
C HIS A 444 44.30 -42.36 36.60
N LEU A 445 42.99 -42.20 36.47
CA LEU A 445 41.96 -42.95 37.20
C LEU A 445 40.87 -43.41 36.20
N PRO A 446 40.12 -44.49 36.51
CA PRO A 446 39.50 -45.34 35.49
C PRO A 446 38.21 -44.79 34.85
N PRO A 447 37.80 -45.31 33.67
CA PRO A 447 36.62 -44.85 32.96
C PRO A 447 35.30 -45.30 33.61
N THR A 448 34.36 -44.37 33.73
CA THR A 448 32.95 -44.64 34.08
C THR A 448 32.11 -45.00 32.84
N PRO A 449 31.01 -45.77 32.98
CA PRO A 449 30.24 -46.27 31.84
C PRO A 449 29.46 -45.17 31.08
N PRO A 450 29.14 -45.38 29.79
CA PRO A 450 28.48 -44.37 28.95
C PRO A 450 26.98 -44.22 29.28
N PRO A 451 26.41 -42.99 29.22
CA PRO A 451 24.99 -42.75 29.45
C PRO A 451 24.08 -43.23 28.29
N PRO A 452 22.79 -43.49 28.55
CA PRO A 452 21.86 -44.10 27.60
C PRO A 452 21.57 -43.22 26.35
N PRO A 453 21.16 -43.85 25.21
CA PRO A 453 21.21 -43.23 23.88
C PRO A 453 20.23 -42.09 23.61
N LEU A 454 19.31 -41.78 24.53
CA LEU A 454 18.33 -40.69 24.40
C LEU A 454 19.00 -39.30 24.35
N LEU A 455 19.95 -39.03 25.25
CA LEU A 455 20.55 -37.69 25.39
C LEU A 455 21.42 -37.28 24.18
N ARG A 456 21.90 -38.28 23.40
CA ARG A 456 22.72 -38.05 22.19
C ARG A 456 21.87 -37.60 20.99
N ARG A 457 20.57 -37.95 20.95
CA ARG A 457 19.65 -37.53 19.88
C ARG A 457 19.15 -36.10 20.06
N MET A 458 18.84 -35.68 21.29
CA MET A 458 18.41 -34.30 21.57
C MET A 458 19.49 -33.26 21.22
N LYS A 459 20.77 -33.53 21.55
CA LYS A 459 21.86 -32.61 21.20
C LYS A 459 22.09 -32.48 19.69
N ALA A 460 21.93 -33.57 18.92
CA ALA A 460 21.98 -33.50 17.46
C ALA A 460 20.81 -32.69 16.88
N LEU A 461 19.60 -32.90 17.38
CA LEU A 461 18.41 -32.15 16.92
C LEU A 461 18.52 -30.65 17.24
N LEU A 462 18.95 -30.30 18.45
CA LEU A 462 19.17 -28.91 18.84
C LEU A 462 20.28 -28.23 18.03
N LEU A 463 21.39 -28.93 17.73
CA LEU A 463 22.47 -28.37 16.92
C LEU A 463 22.01 -28.10 15.48
N VAL A 464 21.25 -29.03 14.88
CA VAL A 464 20.65 -28.87 13.54
C VAL A 464 19.66 -27.69 13.52
N ILE A 465 18.77 -27.59 14.51
CA ILE A 465 17.84 -26.46 14.63
C ILE A 465 18.60 -25.14 14.77
N PHE A 466 19.66 -25.07 15.58
CA PHE A 466 20.46 -23.86 15.75
C PHE A 466 21.14 -23.44 14.43
N THR A 467 21.69 -24.39 13.67
CA THR A 467 22.27 -24.11 12.33
C THR A 467 21.22 -23.69 11.29
N LEU A 468 19.97 -24.15 11.41
CA LEU A 468 18.86 -23.74 10.52
C LEU A 468 18.30 -22.36 10.88
N PHE A 469 18.35 -21.94 12.14
CA PHE A 469 17.95 -20.59 12.55
C PHE A 469 19.01 -19.52 12.25
N SER A 470 20.28 -19.89 12.08
CA SER A 470 21.36 -18.93 11.71
C SER A 470 21.33 -18.47 10.25
N SER A 471 20.47 -19.05 9.38
CA SER A 471 20.41 -18.74 7.94
C SER A 471 19.14 -18.04 7.48
N LEU A 472 18.29 -17.57 8.40
CA LEU A 472 17.08 -16.78 8.10
C LEU A 472 17.20 -15.29 8.47
N GLY A 473 18.42 -14.76 8.43
CA GLY A 473 18.66 -13.32 8.35
C GLY A 473 18.60 -12.85 6.90
N ALA A 474 17.76 -11.86 6.60
CA ALA A 474 17.85 -11.12 5.34
C ALA A 474 19.06 -10.18 5.41
N PHE A 475 20.25 -10.72 5.13
CA PHE A 475 21.48 -9.95 5.11
C PHE A 475 21.43 -8.91 3.98
N ALA A 476 21.52 -7.63 4.34
CA ALA A 476 22.02 -6.63 3.40
C ALA A 476 23.46 -7.01 3.03
N GLU A 477 23.82 -6.99 1.75
CA GLU A 477 25.17 -7.35 1.33
C GLU A 477 26.18 -6.24 1.65
N GLN A 478 27.39 -6.67 2.01
CA GLN A 478 28.51 -5.78 2.32
C GLN A 478 29.43 -5.64 1.10
N CYS A 479 29.90 -4.42 0.85
CA CYS A 479 30.83 -4.09 -0.24
C CYS A 479 31.90 -3.08 0.24
N GLY A 480 32.86 -2.72 -0.61
CA GLY A 480 33.94 -1.78 -0.27
C GLY A 480 34.99 -2.34 0.70
N ARG A 481 35.73 -1.46 1.38
CA ARG A 481 36.89 -1.83 2.21
C ARG A 481 36.55 -2.74 3.39
N GLN A 482 35.32 -2.67 3.90
CA GLN A 482 34.80 -3.54 4.96
C GLN A 482 34.64 -5.00 4.49
N ALA A 483 34.41 -5.21 3.19
CA ALA A 483 34.22 -6.52 2.56
C ALA A 483 35.35 -6.87 1.58
N GLY A 484 36.60 -6.53 1.94
CA GLY A 484 37.78 -6.89 1.14
C GLY A 484 37.87 -6.24 -0.25
N GLY A 485 37.10 -5.18 -0.51
CA GLY A 485 36.99 -4.54 -1.83
C GLY A 485 35.88 -5.08 -2.72
N ALA A 486 34.99 -5.94 -2.20
CA ALA A 486 33.85 -6.46 -2.96
C ALA A 486 32.99 -5.34 -3.58
N LEU A 487 32.50 -5.56 -4.80
CA LEU A 487 31.50 -4.70 -5.43
C LEU A 487 30.09 -5.17 -5.03
N CYS A 488 29.17 -4.23 -4.94
CA CYS A 488 27.77 -4.51 -4.60
C CYS A 488 27.05 -5.14 -5.82
N PRO A 489 26.17 -6.14 -5.65
CA PRO A 489 25.41 -6.71 -6.76
C PRO A 489 24.53 -5.67 -7.47
N GLY A 490 24.15 -5.97 -8.72
CA GLY A 490 23.19 -5.15 -9.49
C GLY A 490 23.65 -3.72 -9.81
N GLY A 491 24.95 -3.42 -9.67
CA GLY A 491 25.49 -2.07 -9.89
C GLY A 491 25.16 -1.07 -8.78
N LEU A 492 24.70 -1.53 -7.62
CA LEU A 492 24.36 -0.68 -6.47
C LEU A 492 25.59 0.07 -5.94
N CYS A 493 25.39 1.28 -5.44
CA CYS A 493 26.45 2.09 -4.84
C CYS A 493 26.92 1.48 -3.50
N CYS A 494 28.23 1.50 -3.26
CA CYS A 494 28.80 1.12 -1.96
C CYS A 494 28.89 2.34 -1.05
N SER A 495 28.02 2.40 -0.03
CA SER A 495 28.08 3.45 0.99
C SER A 495 29.46 3.54 1.66
N GLN A 496 29.77 4.70 2.26
CA GLN A 496 30.99 4.90 3.07
C GLN A 496 31.17 3.85 4.20
N TYR A 497 30.06 3.26 4.64
CA TYR A 497 29.98 2.25 5.70
C TYR A 497 30.12 0.81 5.21
N GLY A 498 30.15 0.58 3.89
CA GLY A 498 30.43 -0.74 3.29
C GLY A 498 29.20 -1.60 3.00
N TRP A 499 28.11 -0.98 2.54
CA TRP A 499 26.83 -1.67 2.27
C TRP A 499 26.26 -1.25 0.91
N CYS A 500 25.51 -2.16 0.28
CA CYS A 500 24.86 -1.98 -1.01
C CYS A 500 23.61 -1.08 -0.93
N GLY A 501 23.44 -0.13 -1.85
CA GLY A 501 22.17 0.60 -2.01
C GLY A 501 22.15 1.60 -3.17
N ASN A 502 21.01 2.24 -3.42
CA ASN A 502 20.77 3.13 -4.57
C ASN A 502 20.18 4.51 -4.19
N THR A 503 20.26 4.90 -2.93
CA THR A 503 19.88 6.26 -2.48
C THR A 503 21.12 7.10 -2.21
N ASP A 504 20.97 8.41 -2.00
CA ASP A 504 22.09 9.33 -1.77
C ASP A 504 22.98 8.95 -0.56
N ALA A 505 22.41 8.29 0.46
CA ALA A 505 23.18 7.73 1.59
C ALA A 505 24.18 6.62 1.19
N TYR A 506 24.04 6.06 -0.02
CA TYR A 506 24.89 5.02 -0.60
C TYR A 506 25.71 5.53 -1.79
N CYS A 507 25.14 6.40 -2.62
CA CYS A 507 25.75 6.92 -3.85
C CYS A 507 26.47 8.27 -3.68
N GLY A 508 26.12 9.03 -2.65
CA GLY A 508 26.63 10.38 -2.41
C GLY A 508 27.97 10.42 -1.69
N GLN A 509 28.15 11.41 -0.81
CA GLN A 509 29.44 11.71 -0.19
C GLN A 509 30.02 10.52 0.59
N GLY A 510 31.28 10.21 0.31
CA GLY A 510 32.03 9.10 0.92
C GLY A 510 31.77 7.71 0.32
N CYS A 511 30.92 7.58 -0.71
CA CYS A 511 30.75 6.31 -1.44
C CYS A 511 32.10 5.72 -1.91
N GLN A 512 32.25 4.39 -1.83
CA GLN A 512 33.51 3.69 -2.02
C GLN A 512 33.68 3.05 -3.41
N SER A 513 32.59 2.62 -4.03
CA SER A 513 32.59 1.98 -5.35
C SER A 513 31.21 2.05 -5.99
N GLN A 514 31.15 2.06 -7.33
CA GLN A 514 29.90 2.18 -8.11
C GLN A 514 29.14 3.50 -7.85
N CYS A 515 29.87 4.57 -7.52
CA CYS A 515 29.34 5.87 -7.08
C CYS A 515 28.97 6.85 -8.22
N ALA A 516 29.32 6.53 -9.46
CA ALA A 516 29.31 7.48 -10.58
C ALA A 516 27.91 7.70 -11.18
N GLY A 517 27.03 8.37 -10.44
CA GLY A 517 25.76 8.95 -10.94
C GLY A 517 25.82 10.46 -11.22
N SER A 518 26.86 11.16 -10.75
CA SER A 518 27.22 12.54 -11.06
C SER A 518 27.84 12.64 -12.46
N THR A 519 27.61 13.64 -13.32
CA THR A 519 27.02 15.00 -13.22
C THR A 519 26.77 15.52 -14.68
N PRO A 520 26.17 16.70 -14.97
CA PRO A 520 25.79 17.82 -14.09
C PRO A 520 24.28 18.15 -14.08
N SER A 521 23.88 19.06 -13.18
CA SER A 521 22.58 19.73 -13.24
C SER A 521 22.62 20.86 -14.29
N PRO A 522 21.70 20.88 -15.26
CA PRO A 522 21.24 22.13 -15.88
C PRO A 522 20.41 22.92 -14.86
N SER A 523 20.31 24.23 -15.04
CA SER A 523 19.40 25.08 -14.26
C SER A 523 17.93 24.78 -14.58
N THR A 524 17.05 24.98 -13.60
CA THR A 524 15.59 24.89 -13.77
C THR A 524 15.06 25.94 -14.74
N PRO A 525 14.22 25.53 -15.70
CA PRO A 525 12.90 26.14 -15.86
C PRO A 525 11.83 25.33 -15.11
N SER A 526 10.73 25.99 -14.75
CA SER A 526 9.62 25.39 -13.99
C SER A 526 8.84 24.34 -14.81
N GLY A 527 8.38 23.26 -14.16
CA GLY A 527 7.15 22.56 -14.56
C GLY A 527 7.16 21.03 -14.68
N GLY A 528 8.32 20.36 -14.70
CA GLY A 528 8.40 18.90 -14.93
C GLY A 528 8.04 18.06 -13.70
N GLY A 529 6.92 17.31 -13.77
CA GLY A 529 6.55 16.31 -12.76
C GLY A 529 7.29 14.98 -12.94
N SER A 530 7.09 14.02 -12.02
CA SER A 530 7.57 12.64 -12.16
C SER A 530 6.52 11.76 -12.85
N VAL A 531 6.92 10.71 -13.56
CA VAL A 531 6.01 9.71 -14.15
C VAL A 531 5.06 9.15 -13.08
N ALA A 532 5.55 8.89 -11.86
CA ALA A 532 4.74 8.40 -10.74
C ALA A 532 3.66 9.39 -10.26
N SER A 533 3.78 10.68 -10.57
CA SER A 533 2.74 11.69 -10.30
C SER A 533 1.64 11.76 -11.37
N ILE A 534 1.87 11.17 -12.54
CA ILE A 534 0.90 11.10 -13.65
C ILE A 534 0.17 9.75 -13.67
N ILE A 535 0.89 8.65 -13.38
CA ILE A 535 0.33 7.30 -13.24
C ILE A 535 0.69 6.69 -11.89
N SER A 536 -0.32 6.52 -11.04
CA SER A 536 -0.20 5.81 -9.77
C SER A 536 -0.10 4.28 -9.98
N SER A 537 0.35 3.55 -8.95
CA SER A 537 0.27 2.09 -8.95
C SER A 537 -1.15 1.60 -9.19
N SER A 538 -2.16 2.17 -8.51
CA SER A 538 -3.56 1.77 -8.69
C SER A 538 -4.06 1.96 -10.13
N LEU A 539 -3.63 3.03 -10.81
CA LEU A 539 -4.03 3.31 -12.18
C LEU A 539 -3.31 2.39 -13.18
N PHE A 540 -2.04 2.06 -12.94
CA PHE A 540 -1.29 1.05 -13.69
C PHE A 540 -1.93 -0.34 -13.57
N GLU A 541 -2.32 -0.75 -12.35
CA GLU A 541 -3.06 -2.00 -12.13
C GLU A 541 -4.44 -1.97 -12.82
N GLN A 542 -5.15 -0.84 -12.81
CA GLN A 542 -6.46 -0.72 -13.47
C GLN A 542 -6.36 -0.74 -15.01
N MET A 543 -5.29 -0.17 -15.57
CA MET A 543 -4.99 -0.27 -17.00
C MET A 543 -4.69 -1.72 -17.36
N LEU A 544 -3.64 -2.30 -16.76
CA LEU A 544 -3.13 -3.62 -17.12
C LEU A 544 -3.78 -4.74 -16.30
N LYS A 545 -5.13 -4.69 -16.21
CA LYS A 545 -5.96 -5.39 -15.21
C LYS A 545 -5.73 -6.90 -15.18
N HIS A 546 -5.80 -7.56 -16.34
CA HIS A 546 -5.81 -9.03 -16.44
C HIS A 546 -4.44 -9.63 -16.77
N ARG A 547 -3.35 -8.84 -16.82
CA ARG A 547 -1.99 -9.36 -17.10
C ARG A 547 -1.51 -10.42 -16.11
N ASN A 548 -2.08 -10.40 -14.89
CA ASN A 548 -1.80 -11.33 -13.80
C ASN A 548 -2.78 -12.51 -13.72
N ASP A 549 -3.71 -12.63 -14.67
CA ASP A 549 -4.65 -13.76 -14.72
C ASP A 549 -3.91 -15.10 -14.86
N ALA A 550 -4.52 -16.18 -14.36
CA ALA A 550 -3.93 -17.50 -14.39
C ALA A 550 -3.61 -18.01 -15.81
N ALA A 551 -4.34 -17.55 -16.83
CA ALA A 551 -4.11 -17.89 -18.23
C ALA A 551 -2.94 -17.12 -18.88
N CYS A 552 -2.52 -15.98 -18.33
CA CYS A 552 -1.44 -15.18 -18.90
C CYS A 552 -0.05 -15.76 -18.59
N PRO A 553 0.78 -16.09 -19.59
CA PRO A 553 2.14 -16.58 -19.35
C PRO A 553 3.05 -15.56 -18.62
N GLY A 554 2.76 -14.26 -18.74
CA GLY A 554 3.49 -13.18 -18.09
C GLY A 554 3.04 -12.79 -16.69
N LYS A 555 2.12 -13.54 -16.07
CA LYS A 555 1.55 -13.21 -14.75
C LYS A 555 2.63 -13.04 -13.68
N GLY A 556 2.54 -11.94 -12.92
CA GLY A 556 3.48 -11.56 -11.87
C GLY A 556 4.78 -10.90 -12.35
N PHE A 557 5.10 -10.92 -13.64
CA PHE A 557 6.35 -10.36 -14.17
C PHE A 557 6.31 -8.82 -14.23
N TYR A 558 5.27 -8.26 -14.86
CA TYR A 558 5.18 -6.81 -15.09
C TYR A 558 4.67 -6.07 -13.85
N THR A 559 5.59 -5.56 -13.03
CA THR A 559 5.27 -4.78 -11.82
C THR A 559 5.34 -3.27 -12.08
N TYR A 560 4.53 -2.49 -11.35
CA TYR A 560 4.61 -1.03 -11.35
C TYR A 560 6.01 -0.52 -10.96
N THR A 561 6.67 -1.17 -10.00
CA THR A 561 8.04 -0.81 -9.59
C THR A 561 9.03 -0.98 -10.73
N ALA A 562 8.96 -2.06 -11.52
CA ALA A 562 9.81 -2.24 -12.70
C ALA A 562 9.51 -1.19 -13.79
N PHE A 563 8.24 -0.85 -14.02
CA PHE A 563 7.84 0.22 -14.94
C PHE A 563 8.42 1.58 -14.52
N ILE A 564 8.26 1.99 -13.26
CA ILE A 564 8.78 3.27 -12.76
C ILE A 564 10.31 3.29 -12.72
N ALA A 565 10.97 2.19 -12.33
CA ALA A 565 12.43 2.08 -12.34
C ALA A 565 13.01 2.19 -13.76
N ALA A 566 12.31 1.66 -14.77
CA ALA A 566 12.68 1.83 -16.17
C ALA A 566 12.36 3.25 -16.68
N ALA A 567 11.16 3.77 -16.41
CA ALA A 567 10.72 5.10 -16.83
C ALA A 567 11.65 6.22 -16.33
N ASN A 568 12.07 6.15 -15.06
CA ASN A 568 13.01 7.10 -14.46
C ASN A 568 14.41 7.08 -15.10
N SER A 569 14.74 6.10 -15.95
CA SER A 569 16.00 6.08 -16.72
C SER A 569 15.90 6.69 -18.12
N PHE A 570 14.73 7.18 -18.53
CA PHE A 570 14.51 7.87 -19.81
C PHE A 570 13.96 9.29 -19.58
N SER A 571 14.85 10.28 -19.57
CA SER A 571 14.46 11.69 -19.39
C SER A 571 13.49 12.15 -20.48
N GLY A 572 12.43 12.83 -20.07
CA GLY A 572 11.35 13.32 -20.95
C GLY A 572 10.12 12.41 -21.00
N PHE A 573 10.29 11.08 -20.91
CA PHE A 573 9.15 10.15 -20.97
C PHE A 573 8.16 10.42 -19.83
N GLY A 574 6.91 10.75 -20.17
CA GLY A 574 5.86 11.06 -19.19
C GLY A 574 6.08 12.36 -18.41
N THR A 575 7.09 13.17 -18.77
CA THR A 575 7.44 14.43 -18.08
C THR A 575 7.52 15.63 -19.03
N THR A 576 7.68 15.41 -20.34
CA THR A 576 7.59 16.42 -21.40
C THR A 576 6.17 16.97 -21.57
N GLY A 577 6.05 18.27 -21.85
CA GLY A 577 4.76 18.94 -22.12
C GLY A 577 3.96 19.27 -20.86
N ASP A 578 2.67 19.56 -21.04
CA ASP A 578 1.69 19.75 -19.97
C ASP A 578 1.14 18.40 -19.45
N ASP A 579 0.36 18.42 -18.37
CA ASP A 579 -0.17 17.18 -17.79
C ASP A 579 -1.10 16.42 -18.75
N ALA A 580 -1.83 17.10 -19.64
CA ALA A 580 -2.60 16.43 -20.68
C ALA A 580 -1.68 15.67 -21.65
N THR A 581 -0.56 16.26 -22.05
CA THR A 581 0.45 15.63 -22.91
C THR A 581 1.15 14.46 -22.21
N ARG A 582 1.54 14.60 -20.94
CA ARG A 582 2.16 13.53 -20.14
C ARG A 582 1.24 12.33 -19.97
N LYS A 583 -0.03 12.58 -19.63
CA LYS A 583 -1.07 11.54 -19.57
C LYS A 583 -1.22 10.84 -20.92
N ARG A 584 -1.31 11.60 -22.02
CA ARG A 584 -1.48 11.07 -23.37
C ARG A 584 -0.28 10.24 -23.83
N GLU A 585 0.94 10.63 -23.48
CA GLU A 585 2.14 9.82 -23.73
C GLU A 585 2.07 8.48 -23.01
N ILE A 586 1.79 8.48 -21.71
CA ILE A 586 1.72 7.24 -20.91
C ILE A 586 0.60 6.34 -21.41
N ALA A 587 -0.57 6.90 -21.76
CA ALA A 587 -1.66 6.17 -22.40
C ALA A 587 -1.22 5.54 -23.74
N ALA A 588 -0.53 6.30 -24.60
CA ALA A 588 -0.09 5.84 -25.90
C ALA A 588 0.99 4.74 -25.80
N PHE A 589 1.99 4.92 -24.93
CA PHE A 589 3.03 3.93 -24.69
C PHE A 589 2.44 2.62 -24.16
N LEU A 590 1.62 2.69 -23.10
CA LEU A 590 1.01 1.50 -22.52
C LEU A 590 0.04 0.83 -23.50
N ALA A 591 -0.66 1.58 -24.36
CA ALA A 591 -1.61 1.02 -25.32
C ALA A 591 -0.93 0.27 -26.47
N GLN A 592 0.12 0.85 -27.06
CA GLN A 592 0.89 0.18 -28.11
C GLN A 592 1.51 -1.11 -27.57
N THR A 593 2.16 -1.03 -26.40
CA THR A 593 2.78 -2.19 -25.75
C THR A 593 1.76 -3.23 -25.27
N SER A 594 0.55 -2.80 -24.89
CA SER A 594 -0.56 -3.72 -24.57
C SER A 594 -1.02 -4.52 -25.79
N HIS A 595 -1.04 -3.91 -26.98
CA HIS A 595 -1.35 -4.63 -28.23
C HIS A 595 -0.30 -5.71 -28.54
N GLU A 596 0.99 -5.37 -28.50
CA GLU A 596 2.08 -6.33 -28.77
C GLU A 596 2.08 -7.54 -27.81
N THR A 597 1.41 -7.42 -26.66
CA THR A 597 1.39 -8.43 -25.59
C THR A 597 -0.03 -8.85 -25.18
N THR A 598 -1.04 -8.60 -26.03
CA THR A 598 -2.45 -8.80 -25.69
C THR A 598 -2.83 -10.28 -25.56
N GLY A 599 -3.50 -10.62 -24.47
CA GLY A 599 -4.26 -11.86 -24.30
C GLY A 599 -5.76 -11.68 -24.52
N GLY A 600 -6.20 -10.52 -25.02
CA GLY A 600 -7.60 -10.15 -25.13
C GLY A 600 -8.35 -10.85 -26.27
N TRP A 601 -9.63 -11.11 -26.05
CA TRP A 601 -10.58 -11.55 -27.08
C TRP A 601 -11.88 -10.74 -26.98
N ALA A 602 -12.71 -10.77 -28.02
CA ALA A 602 -13.88 -9.90 -28.17
C ALA A 602 -14.90 -9.96 -27.00
N THR A 603 -14.94 -11.07 -26.27
CA THR A 603 -15.83 -11.30 -25.12
C THR A 603 -15.07 -11.47 -23.80
N ALA A 604 -13.82 -10.97 -23.72
CA ALA A 604 -13.00 -11.10 -22.53
C ALA A 604 -13.58 -10.31 -21.33
N PRO A 605 -13.35 -10.76 -20.07
CA PRO A 605 -13.70 -10.00 -18.88
C PRO A 605 -13.15 -8.56 -18.92
N ASP A 606 -14.01 -7.58 -18.64
CA ASP A 606 -13.74 -6.13 -18.78
C ASP A 606 -13.39 -5.64 -20.21
N GLY A 607 -13.63 -6.48 -21.23
CA GLY A 607 -13.33 -6.22 -22.63
C GLY A 607 -11.88 -6.57 -23.04
N PRO A 608 -11.60 -6.75 -24.35
CA PRO A 608 -10.27 -7.12 -24.83
C PRO A 608 -9.16 -6.17 -24.35
N TYR A 609 -9.49 -4.87 -24.27
CA TYR A 609 -8.56 -3.79 -23.90
C TYR A 609 -8.14 -3.78 -22.42
N ALA A 610 -8.53 -4.78 -21.62
CA ALA A 610 -8.09 -5.02 -20.26
C ALA A 610 -7.01 -6.11 -20.12
N TRP A 611 -6.63 -6.75 -21.23
CA TRP A 611 -5.77 -7.95 -21.30
C TRP A 611 -4.38 -7.71 -21.94
N GLY A 612 -3.91 -6.47 -21.95
CA GLY A 612 -2.53 -6.16 -22.33
C GLY A 612 -1.50 -6.74 -21.34
N TYR A 613 -0.24 -6.84 -21.74
CA TYR A 613 0.87 -7.34 -20.92
C TYR A 613 0.74 -8.82 -20.48
N CYS A 614 -0.09 -9.60 -21.19
CA CYS A 614 -0.36 -11.01 -20.90
C CYS A 614 0.80 -11.94 -21.31
N PHE A 615 1.54 -11.59 -22.37
CA PHE A 615 2.68 -12.35 -22.90
C PHE A 615 4.02 -11.65 -22.67
N LEU A 616 5.08 -12.43 -22.39
CA LEU A 616 6.46 -11.93 -22.26
C LEU A 616 7.27 -12.02 -23.56
N GLN A 617 6.84 -12.90 -24.47
CA GLN A 617 7.58 -13.27 -25.66
C GLN A 617 6.66 -13.78 -26.77
N GLU A 618 7.19 -13.80 -27.98
CA GLU A 618 6.54 -14.23 -29.20
C GLU A 618 6.05 -15.68 -29.09
N GLN A 619 4.83 -15.94 -29.57
CA GLN A 619 4.21 -17.26 -29.52
C GLN A 619 4.49 -18.02 -30.83
N ASN A 620 5.18 -19.16 -30.71
CA ASN A 620 5.62 -20.00 -31.83
C ASN A 620 6.47 -19.26 -32.88
N PRO A 621 7.62 -18.65 -32.49
CA PRO A 621 8.43 -17.85 -33.39
C PRO A 621 8.91 -18.65 -34.62
N PRO A 622 8.73 -18.15 -35.86
CA PRO A 622 9.02 -18.88 -37.09
C PRO A 622 10.51 -18.91 -37.45
N SER A 623 11.35 -18.15 -36.74
CA SER A 623 12.80 -18.12 -36.93
C SER A 623 13.52 -17.69 -35.66
N ASP A 624 14.85 -17.71 -35.69
CA ASP A 624 15.70 -17.17 -34.62
C ASP A 624 15.94 -15.65 -34.73
N TYR A 625 15.36 -15.00 -35.75
CA TYR A 625 15.45 -13.56 -36.03
C TYR A 625 16.90 -13.03 -36.08
N CYS A 626 17.83 -13.88 -36.50
CA CYS A 626 19.21 -13.50 -36.79
C CYS A 626 19.34 -13.01 -38.24
N VAL A 627 19.83 -11.78 -38.42
CA VAL A 627 20.26 -11.24 -39.72
C VAL A 627 21.75 -10.97 -39.66
N ALA A 628 22.50 -11.41 -40.68
CA ALA A 628 23.95 -11.24 -40.74
C ALA A 628 24.35 -9.75 -40.66
N SER A 629 25.15 -9.40 -39.66
CA SER A 629 25.64 -8.03 -39.41
C SER A 629 27.02 -8.08 -38.78
N SER A 630 27.93 -7.21 -39.25
CA SER A 630 29.25 -7.00 -38.64
C SER A 630 29.18 -6.09 -37.41
N GLN A 631 28.15 -5.23 -37.31
CA GLN A 631 27.96 -4.31 -36.19
C GLN A 631 27.22 -4.97 -35.02
N TRP A 632 26.25 -5.84 -35.33
CA TRP A 632 25.42 -6.54 -34.34
C TRP A 632 25.41 -8.05 -34.62
N PRO A 633 26.56 -8.74 -34.55
CA PRO A 633 26.66 -10.16 -34.87
C PRO A 633 25.78 -11.02 -33.95
N CYS A 634 25.11 -12.02 -34.52
CA CYS A 634 24.31 -12.97 -33.74
C CYS A 634 25.21 -13.82 -32.84
N ALA A 635 24.93 -13.83 -31.54
CA ALA A 635 25.63 -14.67 -30.57
C ALA A 635 25.27 -16.14 -30.77
N ALA A 636 26.25 -17.04 -30.61
CA ALA A 636 26.08 -18.47 -30.88
C ALA A 636 24.99 -19.08 -29.98
N GLY A 637 24.00 -19.73 -30.60
CA GLY A 637 22.86 -20.35 -29.91
C GLY A 637 21.82 -19.38 -29.34
N LYS A 638 21.92 -18.07 -29.63
CA LYS A 638 20.96 -17.05 -29.17
C LYS A 638 19.93 -16.71 -30.25
N LYS A 639 18.73 -16.35 -29.78
CA LYS A 639 17.53 -16.13 -30.60
C LYS A 639 16.91 -14.77 -30.26
N TYR A 640 16.50 -14.03 -31.28
CA TYR A 640 16.08 -12.62 -31.19
C TYR A 640 14.60 -12.42 -31.57
N TYR A 641 13.76 -13.43 -31.34
CA TYR A 641 12.30 -13.32 -31.44
C TYR A 641 11.74 -12.27 -30.49
N GLY A 642 10.48 -11.88 -30.68
CA GLY A 642 9.83 -10.84 -29.88
C GLY A 642 9.91 -11.12 -28.37
N ARG A 643 10.37 -10.14 -27.60
CA ARG A 643 10.32 -10.15 -26.13
C ARG A 643 9.93 -8.78 -25.55
N GLY A 644 9.36 -8.81 -24.35
CA GLY A 644 9.02 -7.61 -23.60
C GLY A 644 7.82 -6.83 -24.16
N PRO A 645 7.52 -5.64 -23.58
CA PRO A 645 6.30 -4.91 -23.87
C PRO A 645 6.18 -4.44 -25.33
N ILE A 646 7.29 -4.21 -26.03
CA ILE A 646 7.31 -3.79 -27.44
C ILE A 646 7.58 -4.95 -28.41
N GLN A 647 7.63 -6.20 -27.91
CA GLN A 647 8.06 -7.39 -28.64
C GLN A 647 9.35 -7.15 -29.46
N ILE A 648 10.38 -6.60 -28.81
CA ILE A 648 11.64 -6.24 -29.47
C ILE A 648 12.21 -7.49 -30.17
N SER A 649 12.48 -7.33 -31.47
CA SER A 649 12.79 -8.41 -32.40
C SER A 649 14.01 -8.06 -33.26
N TYR A 650 14.74 -9.08 -33.69
CA TYR A 650 16.00 -9.03 -34.45
C TYR A 650 17.25 -8.53 -33.70
N ASN A 651 18.39 -9.19 -33.95
CA ASN A 651 19.70 -8.87 -33.39
C ASN A 651 20.10 -7.39 -33.55
N TYR A 652 19.74 -6.76 -34.68
CA TYR A 652 20.02 -5.35 -34.96
C TYR A 652 19.18 -4.36 -34.14
N ASN A 653 18.16 -4.81 -33.39
CA ASN A 653 17.48 -4.02 -32.36
C ASN A 653 17.98 -4.38 -30.95
N TYR A 654 18.16 -5.67 -30.65
CA TYR A 654 18.70 -6.11 -29.35
C TYR A 654 20.08 -5.49 -29.05
N GLY A 655 20.97 -5.44 -30.06
CA GLY A 655 22.29 -4.82 -29.96
C GLY A 655 22.29 -3.34 -29.52
N PRO A 656 21.68 -2.42 -30.30
CA PRO A 656 21.65 -1.00 -29.93
C PRO A 656 20.79 -0.72 -28.69
N ALA A 657 19.68 -1.44 -28.48
CA ALA A 657 18.88 -1.33 -27.26
C ALA A 657 19.73 -1.67 -26.03
N GLY A 658 20.41 -2.82 -26.05
CA GLY A 658 21.29 -3.25 -24.99
C GLY A 658 22.41 -2.25 -24.70
N LYS A 659 23.09 -1.79 -25.75
CA LYS A 659 24.12 -0.75 -25.65
C LYS A 659 23.59 0.55 -25.02
N ALA A 660 22.38 0.97 -25.36
CA ALA A 660 21.79 2.20 -24.84
C ALA A 660 21.37 2.08 -23.36
N ILE A 661 20.91 0.91 -22.91
CA ILE A 661 20.41 0.69 -21.54
C ILE A 661 21.46 0.13 -20.56
N GLY A 662 22.68 -0.13 -21.04
CA GLY A 662 23.79 -0.68 -20.24
C GLY A 662 23.73 -2.20 -20.01
N SER A 663 23.13 -2.97 -20.91
CA SER A 663 22.95 -4.42 -20.78
C SER A 663 23.35 -5.15 -22.06
N ASP A 664 24.14 -6.23 -21.97
CA ASP A 664 24.49 -7.04 -23.14
C ASP A 664 23.34 -7.97 -23.55
N LEU A 665 22.35 -7.37 -24.23
CA LEU A 665 21.21 -8.08 -24.81
C LEU A 665 21.53 -8.80 -26.13
N LEU A 666 22.73 -8.62 -26.69
CA LEU A 666 23.15 -9.33 -27.90
C LEU A 666 23.58 -10.76 -27.54
N ASN A 667 24.36 -10.93 -26.46
CA ASN A 667 24.67 -12.25 -25.90
C ASN A 667 23.59 -12.76 -24.93
N ASN A 668 22.82 -11.87 -24.29
CA ASN A 668 21.80 -12.24 -23.30
C ASN A 668 20.40 -11.69 -23.63
N PRO A 669 19.82 -12.01 -24.81
CA PRO A 669 18.50 -11.50 -25.21
C PRO A 669 17.37 -11.96 -24.27
N ASP A 670 17.57 -13.09 -23.59
CA ASP A 670 16.62 -13.68 -22.65
C ASP A 670 16.37 -12.80 -21.40
N LEU A 671 17.26 -11.84 -21.11
CA LEU A 671 17.05 -10.81 -20.06
C LEU A 671 15.78 -9.99 -20.30
N VAL A 672 15.39 -9.77 -21.56
CA VAL A 672 14.17 -9.02 -21.91
C VAL A 672 12.88 -9.75 -21.49
N ALA A 673 12.95 -11.07 -21.22
CA ALA A 673 11.84 -11.87 -20.71
C ALA A 673 12.09 -12.45 -19.29
N THR A 674 13.19 -12.08 -18.63
CA THR A 674 13.54 -12.57 -17.28
C THR A 674 13.85 -11.48 -16.26
N ASP A 675 14.16 -10.25 -16.69
CA ASP A 675 14.20 -9.04 -15.85
C ASP A 675 13.14 -8.04 -16.37
N ALA A 676 12.13 -7.76 -15.54
CA ALA A 676 11.03 -6.87 -15.90
C ALA A 676 11.46 -5.40 -16.10
N THR A 677 12.51 -4.94 -15.41
CA THR A 677 13.05 -3.58 -15.56
C THR A 677 13.77 -3.46 -16.90
N ILE A 678 14.61 -4.45 -17.26
CA ILE A 678 15.22 -4.54 -18.60
C ILE A 678 14.14 -4.62 -19.69
N SER A 679 13.09 -5.42 -19.45
CA SER A 679 11.92 -5.54 -20.34
C SER A 679 11.26 -4.19 -20.63
N PHE A 680 10.92 -3.42 -19.60
CA PHE A 680 10.40 -2.06 -19.76
C PHE A 680 11.43 -1.10 -20.39
N LYS A 681 12.72 -1.20 -20.03
CA LYS A 681 13.77 -0.36 -20.61
C LYS A 681 13.94 -0.57 -22.12
N THR A 682 13.78 -1.79 -22.65
CA THR A 682 13.81 -1.99 -24.12
C THR A 682 12.62 -1.36 -24.84
N ALA A 683 11.44 -1.37 -24.22
CA ALA A 683 10.25 -0.74 -24.79
C ALA A 683 10.37 0.79 -24.77
N LEU A 684 10.87 1.36 -23.67
CA LEU A 684 11.14 2.79 -23.54
C LEU A 684 12.28 3.25 -24.46
N TRP A 685 13.33 2.44 -24.63
CA TRP A 685 14.37 2.71 -25.63
C TRP A 685 13.77 2.85 -27.03
N PHE A 686 12.92 1.91 -27.46
CA PHE A 686 12.26 1.98 -28.77
C PHE A 686 11.38 3.23 -28.88
N TRP A 687 10.62 3.54 -27.83
CA TRP A 687 9.71 4.70 -27.78
C TRP A 687 10.43 6.05 -27.92
N MET A 688 11.59 6.18 -27.26
CA MET A 688 12.36 7.43 -27.18
C MET A 688 13.38 7.60 -28.32
N THR A 689 13.76 6.53 -29.03
CA THR A 689 14.85 6.56 -30.02
C THR A 689 14.31 6.74 -31.45
N PRO A 690 14.63 7.85 -32.15
CA PRO A 690 14.32 7.98 -33.57
C PRO A 690 15.18 7.01 -34.40
N GLN A 691 14.59 6.40 -35.44
CA GLN A 691 15.26 5.48 -36.36
C GLN A 691 14.98 5.93 -37.80
N SER A 692 15.79 6.86 -38.30
CA SER A 692 15.59 7.53 -39.60
C SER A 692 15.22 6.54 -40.72
N PRO A 693 14.13 6.78 -41.48
CA PRO A 693 13.33 8.01 -41.55
C PRO A 693 12.28 8.19 -40.45
N LYS A 694 12.11 7.24 -39.52
CA LYS A 694 11.13 7.32 -38.43
C LYS A 694 11.56 8.32 -37.34
N PRO A 695 10.71 9.26 -36.90
CA PRO A 695 10.93 10.01 -35.67
C PRO A 695 10.75 9.10 -34.44
N SER A 696 11.00 9.61 -33.23
CA SER A 696 10.66 8.90 -32.00
C SER A 696 9.15 8.91 -31.77
N CYS A 697 8.60 7.89 -31.09
CA CYS A 697 7.20 7.91 -30.67
C CYS A 697 6.94 9.04 -29.66
N HIS A 698 7.94 9.33 -28.80
CA HIS A 698 7.95 10.45 -27.87
C HIS A 698 7.69 11.80 -28.55
N ASP A 699 8.49 12.17 -29.55
CA ASP A 699 8.37 13.47 -30.22
C ASP A 699 7.04 13.60 -30.97
N VAL A 700 6.47 12.49 -31.48
CA VAL A 700 5.14 12.50 -32.12
C VAL A 700 4.02 12.75 -31.10
N ILE A 701 3.96 12.00 -30.01
CA ILE A 701 2.85 12.11 -29.05
C ILE A 701 2.92 13.40 -28.20
N THR A 702 4.13 13.95 -28.03
CA THR A 702 4.37 15.21 -27.31
C THR A 702 4.29 16.46 -28.19
N GLY A 703 3.97 16.31 -29.48
CA GLY A 703 3.81 17.44 -30.42
C GLY A 703 5.11 18.14 -30.82
N ARG A 704 6.26 17.49 -30.60
CA ARG A 704 7.60 18.00 -30.95
C ARG A 704 8.00 17.67 -32.39
N TRP A 705 7.48 16.58 -32.96
CA TRP A 705 7.68 16.22 -34.36
C TRP A 705 6.81 17.07 -35.29
N THR A 706 7.45 17.72 -36.28
CA THR A 706 6.78 18.42 -37.37
C THR A 706 6.86 17.58 -38.65
N PRO A 707 5.74 17.21 -39.29
CA PRO A 707 5.75 16.43 -40.53
C PRO A 707 6.42 17.19 -41.67
N SER A 708 7.33 16.52 -42.37
CA SER A 708 7.95 17.02 -43.60
C SER A 708 6.96 17.06 -44.78
N ASN A 709 7.37 17.63 -45.91
CA ASN A 709 6.56 17.59 -47.14
C ASN A 709 6.32 16.15 -47.62
N ALA A 710 7.29 15.25 -47.43
CA ALA A 710 7.15 13.84 -47.78
C ALA A 710 6.16 13.12 -46.84
N ASP A 711 6.15 13.46 -45.55
CA ASP A 711 5.19 12.91 -44.59
C ASP A 711 3.76 13.37 -44.89
N ARG A 712 3.58 14.65 -45.21
CA ARG A 712 2.28 15.22 -45.60
C ARG A 712 1.75 14.59 -46.89
N ALA A 713 2.60 14.40 -47.90
CA ALA A 713 2.25 13.68 -49.12
C ALA A 713 1.92 12.19 -48.86
N ALA A 714 2.53 11.58 -47.84
CA ALA A 714 2.25 10.23 -47.37
C ALA A 714 1.09 10.13 -46.37
N GLY A 715 0.35 11.22 -46.12
CA GLY A 715 -0.75 11.27 -45.15
C GLY A 715 -0.35 11.17 -43.67
N ARG A 716 0.95 11.15 -43.34
CA ARG A 716 1.48 11.03 -41.99
C ARG A 716 1.37 12.36 -41.24
N LEU A 717 0.29 12.51 -40.45
CA LEU A 717 0.00 13.67 -39.61
C LEU A 717 0.18 13.35 -38.12
N PRO A 718 0.50 14.32 -37.24
CA PRO A 718 0.79 14.04 -35.83
C PRO A 718 -0.42 13.45 -35.12
N GLY A 719 -0.21 12.35 -34.40
CA GLY A 719 -1.26 11.61 -33.71
C GLY A 719 -0.87 10.14 -33.51
N TYR A 720 -1.76 9.40 -32.84
CA TYR A 720 -1.50 8.01 -32.44
C TYR A 720 -1.32 7.05 -33.65
N GLY A 721 -1.89 7.38 -34.80
CA GLY A 721 -1.72 6.63 -36.04
C GLY A 721 -0.27 6.61 -36.55
N VAL A 722 0.45 7.75 -36.46
CA VAL A 722 1.87 7.78 -36.83
C VAL A 722 2.72 6.97 -35.85
N VAL A 723 2.34 6.89 -34.57
CA VAL A 723 3.00 5.99 -33.59
C VAL A 723 2.85 4.52 -34.03
N THR A 724 1.67 4.09 -34.45
CA THR A 724 1.45 2.75 -35.04
C THR A 724 2.29 2.55 -36.31
N ASN A 725 2.42 3.58 -37.15
CA ASN A 725 3.24 3.53 -38.37
C ASN A 725 4.76 3.38 -38.08
N ILE A 726 5.26 4.06 -37.03
CA ILE A 726 6.64 3.90 -36.54
C ILE A 726 6.88 2.47 -36.06
N ILE A 727 5.94 1.88 -35.32
CA ILE A 727 6.08 0.53 -34.75
C ILE A 727 5.99 -0.54 -35.85
N ASN A 728 4.85 -0.65 -36.55
CA ASN A 728 4.60 -1.77 -37.49
C ASN A 728 3.99 -1.34 -38.83
N GLY A 729 4.29 -0.12 -39.30
CA GLY A 729 3.62 0.48 -40.46
C GLY A 729 3.63 -0.33 -41.75
N GLY A 730 4.74 -1.01 -42.07
CA GLY A 730 4.84 -1.86 -43.25
C GLY A 730 3.86 -3.04 -43.26
N VAL A 731 3.42 -3.51 -42.10
CA VAL A 731 2.39 -4.55 -41.95
C VAL A 731 0.99 -3.94 -41.86
N GLU A 732 0.81 -2.88 -41.10
CA GLU A 732 -0.51 -2.45 -40.61
C GLU A 732 -1.11 -1.17 -41.26
N CYS A 733 -0.28 -0.33 -41.89
CA CYS A 733 -0.70 0.99 -42.39
C CYS A 733 -0.84 1.03 -43.92
N GLY A 734 -1.62 2.00 -44.41
CA GLY A 734 -1.81 2.26 -45.85
C GLY A 734 -2.67 1.21 -46.58
N LYS A 735 -3.48 0.45 -45.85
CA LYS A 735 -4.24 -0.73 -46.34
C LYS A 735 -5.74 -0.66 -46.01
N GLY A 736 -6.24 0.51 -45.61
CA GLY A 736 -7.60 0.66 -45.09
C GLY A 736 -7.77 0.14 -43.66
N SER A 737 -9.04 0.05 -43.22
CA SER A 737 -9.37 -0.38 -41.85
C SER A 737 -9.01 -1.83 -41.60
N ASN A 738 -8.38 -2.11 -40.45
CA ASN A 738 -7.98 -3.45 -40.04
C ASN A 738 -7.93 -3.59 -38.52
N ASP A 739 -8.11 -4.82 -38.05
CA ASP A 739 -8.34 -5.14 -36.63
C ASP A 739 -7.12 -4.84 -35.73
N LYS A 740 -5.90 -4.92 -36.25
CA LYS A 740 -4.67 -4.65 -35.45
C LYS A 740 -4.59 -3.19 -35.03
N VAL A 741 -4.71 -2.29 -36.02
CA VAL A 741 -4.76 -0.84 -35.77
C VAL A 741 -6.00 -0.49 -34.92
N ALA A 742 -7.14 -1.15 -35.14
CA ALA A 742 -8.34 -0.93 -34.32
C ALA A 742 -8.14 -1.35 -32.84
N ASP A 743 -7.45 -2.45 -32.57
CA ASP A 743 -7.15 -2.92 -31.21
C ASP A 743 -6.14 -1.99 -30.49
N ARG A 744 -5.07 -1.56 -31.17
CA ARG A 744 -4.16 -0.50 -30.68
C ARG A 744 -4.92 0.77 -30.27
N ILE A 745 -5.90 1.19 -31.08
CA ILE A 745 -6.77 2.35 -30.80
C ILE A 745 -7.72 2.07 -29.63
N GLY A 746 -8.22 0.84 -29.49
CA GLY A 746 -9.10 0.42 -28.39
C GLY A 746 -8.42 0.49 -27.02
N PHE A 747 -7.21 -0.07 -26.92
CA PHE A 747 -6.36 0.10 -25.73
C PHE A 747 -6.09 1.58 -25.42
N TYR A 748 -5.75 2.38 -26.45
CA TYR A 748 -5.43 3.80 -26.28
C TYR A 748 -6.61 4.62 -25.76
N LYS A 749 -7.80 4.43 -26.32
CA LYS A 749 -9.03 5.08 -25.84
C LYS A 749 -9.30 4.72 -24.38
N ARG A 750 -9.28 3.42 -24.03
CA ARG A 750 -9.51 2.96 -22.65
C ARG A 750 -8.50 3.57 -21.66
N TYR A 751 -7.22 3.68 -22.02
CA TYR A 751 -6.21 4.26 -21.13
C TYR A 751 -6.34 5.78 -21.01
N CYS A 752 -6.68 6.49 -22.10
CA CYS A 752 -7.00 7.92 -22.06
C CYS A 752 -8.25 8.22 -21.23
N ASP A 753 -9.31 7.39 -21.33
CA ASP A 753 -10.51 7.50 -20.51
C ASP A 753 -10.18 7.34 -19.01
N LEU A 754 -9.39 6.32 -18.66
CA LEU A 754 -8.92 6.09 -17.29
C LEU A 754 -8.03 7.23 -16.73
N LEU A 755 -7.31 7.94 -17.59
CA LEU A 755 -6.51 9.12 -17.22
C LEU A 755 -7.31 10.43 -17.24
N GLY A 756 -8.54 10.43 -17.78
CA GLY A 756 -9.34 11.64 -18.00
C GLY A 756 -8.71 12.62 -18.98
N VAL A 757 -8.25 12.14 -20.14
CA VAL A 757 -7.58 12.95 -21.18
C VAL A 757 -8.14 12.69 -22.58
N SER A 758 -8.20 13.72 -23.43
CA SER A 758 -8.60 13.57 -24.84
C SER A 758 -7.58 12.76 -25.64
N TYR A 759 -8.10 11.84 -26.46
CA TYR A 759 -7.35 10.99 -27.39
C TYR A 759 -6.49 11.80 -28.38
N GLY A 760 -6.92 13.03 -28.72
CA GLY A 760 -6.37 13.79 -29.84
C GLY A 760 -6.81 13.23 -31.21
N ASP A 761 -6.26 13.82 -32.26
CA ASP A 761 -6.60 13.53 -33.65
C ASP A 761 -5.71 12.45 -34.28
N ASN A 762 -5.98 12.09 -35.54
CA ASN A 762 -5.17 11.19 -36.38
C ASN A 762 -4.86 9.85 -35.67
N LEU A 763 -5.90 9.18 -35.16
CA LEU A 763 -5.76 7.97 -34.34
C LEU A 763 -5.32 6.73 -35.12
N ASP A 764 -5.64 6.67 -36.42
CA ASP A 764 -5.32 5.55 -37.29
C ASP A 764 -4.24 5.87 -38.33
N CYS A 765 -3.73 4.82 -38.96
CA CYS A 765 -2.82 4.90 -40.10
C CYS A 765 -3.38 4.24 -41.37
N TYR A 766 -4.71 4.07 -41.45
CA TYR A 766 -5.38 3.29 -42.51
C TYR A 766 -5.01 3.78 -43.92
N ASN A 767 -4.84 5.10 -44.07
CA ASN A 767 -4.51 5.77 -45.33
C ASN A 767 -3.10 6.40 -45.32
N GLN A 768 -2.25 6.08 -44.34
CA GLN A 768 -0.87 6.58 -44.28
C GLN A 768 0.08 5.64 -45.01
N SER A 769 0.93 6.17 -45.88
CA SER A 769 2.03 5.34 -46.44
C SER A 769 3.01 4.96 -45.32
N PRO A 770 3.47 3.69 -45.27
CA PRO A 770 4.50 3.27 -44.33
C PRO A 770 5.76 4.12 -44.37
N PHE A 771 6.51 4.17 -43.26
CA PHE A 771 7.92 4.55 -43.32
C PHE A 771 8.73 3.44 -44.04
N THR A 772 9.59 3.85 -44.97
CA THR A 772 10.40 2.99 -45.85
C THR A 772 11.84 3.49 -45.88
#